data_AF-A0A842VNQ8-F1
#
_entry.id   AF-A0A842VNQ8-F1
#
_cell.length_a   1.000
_cell.length_b   1.000
_cell.length_c   1.000
_cell.angle_alpha   90.00
_cell.angle_beta   90.00
_cell.angle_gamma   90.00
#
_symmetry.space_group_name_H-M   'P 1'
#
loop_
_entity.id
_entity.type
_entity.pdbx_description
1 polymer ?
#
loop_
_entity_poly.entity_id
_entity_poly.type
_entity_poly.pdbx_seq_one_letter_code
_entity_poly.pdbx_strand_id
1 'polypeptide(L)'
;MDNIKVKIFINIIVENQLDSHENISKFRDKIRNTSNVSQLAEIYFLRANKIFQLKNKEISETPVQYFFEFIQNNANTLHDDKEQFFEDFLENFVLKASKNLFNDEIVETIRILQKIFYEEKRYMSRKGYIKRFSKYKRIGKIKTSLSIRKFTENLKWLYKYSYIGPSYGFLYQNLQADFIFFHLKFHPQISQKIIKSLIENMPFVTSVRTHDSTFSSELLGFLFIPNNYIKDVTKIIRLLQERGIVIKNHVFEVKRYSNTVNLNYFREYHHRKRCLTDPHNKNYDPSYELSYKADFTRKKDIYELNLLESVILDRAWRWAYVGFSFESLKKLLNQLRKDIFDYMIQQKSFISNLRGNLLTIVNDSDLFSNFSTILEKYEKAGFFYLLIFLSDLIYISEHLFAYMEDNNVKSIHKVQKKIQAGTFFCEIEDFNRFNSKPIKKALRKHLLPLYFKDPEQLDNLLRDYKIIVNFLQNCKELKIFDIKTIRKIISNEKLANIVLDSKEDKFTKMVKDKERTPINIEKINQIITKFLKVKVIKPLMLTTLNTTSFAVNYFLLLLRSSAKNEKKILQLKQYFPRFIIRKVEGLNTEKRYIKSIFYFPALNPGEKQELISILMNIFGKDLLEIKPFFSSGFIEHFSLLDYYDLEKGEYFYTKDLFEQFNAYVSKILKDISVPRITPFKGTYPNLLIGKEKLISDLANKISSNATADTLKLDKPQLNQLIKDYYSFEKYLQDRDLLSQFQQSNIYKTYIKGINFKINYQKFGLSNYYLYIQPLFYKALDDDFKIDLRHLLQNTFEYIKAPIMADHDIPLLISFIFPYRTPNDKNIKWLAKSKKQLLGYYLYFIKKIHFNLHFEYNLGPEGWSYNAKHFRSFVHHILFEPQFKIKPRFKTFDIGACPSNKIFSPNSRQFKTLSALYKQKQKKEIKKTDFLNKIRSLSKEKLVYPYLSLKNLGLDHTYLIIIPHVRRDDKERLLKIFSYFNHSRIYEIEGESFLHGKDIESFELGLVIKLYLPALEFSPFQTFFHEVFEYFGFNNFLILKDIAKLSGFIKSLYDLSELEEYNPLGNLQWSELDKKWLNWKLYDEEFNKKFPPLNPKMDEM
;
A
#
# COMPACT_ATOMS: atom_id res chain seq x y z
N MET A 1 -6.98 19.87 -24.57
CA MET A 1 -6.91 19.33 -23.19
C MET A 1 -7.21 20.50 -22.25
N ASP A 2 -8.44 20.58 -21.73
CA ASP A 2 -8.90 21.70 -20.87
C ASP A 2 -8.59 21.49 -19.38
N ASN A 3 -7.48 20.83 -19.05
CA ASN A 3 -7.10 20.61 -17.66
C ASN A 3 -6.48 21.89 -17.07
N ILE A 4 -7.23 22.57 -16.19
CA ILE A 4 -6.86 23.84 -15.55
C ILE A 4 -5.52 23.74 -14.81
N LYS A 5 -5.15 22.58 -14.24
CA LYS A 5 -3.88 22.43 -13.49
C LYS A 5 -2.68 22.29 -14.39
N VAL A 6 -2.81 21.52 -15.48
CA VAL A 6 -1.75 21.46 -16.49
C VAL A 6 -1.51 22.88 -17.04
N LYS A 7 -2.57 23.65 -17.27
CA LYS A 7 -2.46 25.08 -17.65
C LYS A 7 -1.74 25.90 -16.57
N ILE A 8 -2.05 25.74 -15.28
CA ILE A 8 -1.32 26.39 -14.17
C ILE A 8 0.18 26.05 -14.21
N PHE A 9 0.56 24.77 -14.33
CA PHE A 9 1.97 24.36 -14.35
C PHE A 9 2.70 24.84 -15.61
N ILE A 10 2.04 24.83 -16.77
CA ILE A 10 2.57 25.43 -18.00
C ILE A 10 2.80 26.93 -17.79
N ASN A 11 1.84 27.64 -17.20
CA ASN A 11 2.00 29.06 -16.88
C ASN A 11 3.17 29.31 -15.93
N ILE A 12 3.39 28.45 -14.92
CA ILE A 12 4.57 28.53 -14.03
C ILE A 12 5.87 28.32 -14.80
N ILE A 13 5.90 27.35 -15.73
CA ILE A 13 7.06 27.09 -16.57
C ILE A 13 7.35 28.32 -17.43
N VAL A 14 6.32 28.89 -18.07
CA VAL A 14 6.43 30.13 -18.87
C VAL A 14 6.95 31.28 -18.02
N GLU A 15 6.39 31.49 -16.81
CA GLU A 15 6.87 32.54 -15.90
C GLU A 15 8.33 32.37 -15.52
N ASN A 16 8.78 31.15 -15.29
CA ASN A 16 10.16 30.86 -14.93
C ASN A 16 11.14 31.04 -16.09
N GLN A 17 10.72 30.68 -17.31
CA GLN A 17 11.56 30.85 -18.51
C GLN A 17 11.64 32.31 -18.93
N LEU A 18 10.58 33.10 -18.68
CA LEU A 18 10.46 34.50 -19.07
C LEU A 18 10.66 35.49 -17.89
N ASP A 19 11.22 35.05 -16.76
CA ASP A 19 11.37 35.89 -15.54
C ASP A 19 12.18 37.18 -15.78
N SER A 20 13.03 37.21 -16.81
CA SER A 20 13.80 38.39 -17.23
C SER A 20 13.14 39.23 -18.33
N HIS A 21 11.94 38.89 -18.78
CA HIS A 21 11.24 39.57 -19.88
C HIS A 21 10.44 40.77 -19.34
N GLU A 22 10.51 41.92 -20.01
CA GLU A 22 9.95 43.20 -19.50
C GLU A 22 8.43 43.15 -19.25
N ASN A 23 7.69 42.43 -20.09
CA ASN A 23 6.24 42.27 -19.97
C ASN A 23 5.79 41.14 -19.01
N ILE A 24 6.71 40.49 -18.26
CA ILE A 24 6.33 39.38 -17.39
C ILE A 24 5.42 39.80 -16.23
N SER A 25 5.55 41.06 -15.77
CA SER A 25 4.66 41.65 -14.77
C SER A 25 3.21 41.68 -15.26
N LYS A 26 2.97 42.17 -16.48
CA LYS A 26 1.65 42.19 -17.12
C LYS A 26 1.06 40.79 -17.30
N PHE A 27 1.89 39.81 -17.64
CA PHE A 27 1.47 38.41 -17.75
C PHE A 27 1.05 37.83 -16.39
N ARG A 28 1.84 38.06 -15.34
CA ARG A 28 1.51 37.68 -13.96
C ARG A 28 0.19 38.28 -13.50
N ASP A 29 0.00 39.58 -13.75
CA ASP A 29 -1.22 40.29 -13.36
C ASP A 29 -2.43 39.78 -14.15
N LYS A 30 -2.26 39.51 -15.45
CA LYS A 30 -3.31 38.91 -16.27
C LYS A 30 -3.74 37.54 -15.74
N ILE A 31 -2.80 36.64 -15.45
CA ILE A 31 -3.09 35.29 -14.92
C ILE A 31 -3.77 35.35 -13.55
N ARG A 32 -3.29 36.23 -12.67
CA ARG A 32 -3.89 36.46 -11.35
C ARG A 32 -5.32 36.96 -11.43
N ASN A 33 -5.63 37.76 -12.45
CA ASN A 33 -6.94 38.37 -12.63
C ASN A 33 -7.92 37.52 -13.47
N THR A 34 -7.46 36.67 -14.38
CA THR A 34 -8.34 35.89 -15.29
C THR A 34 -8.92 34.61 -14.70
N SER A 35 -8.72 34.30 -13.41
CA SER A 35 -9.04 32.96 -12.95
C SER A 35 -9.56 32.85 -11.51
N ASN A 36 -10.74 32.22 -11.36
CA ASN A 36 -11.24 31.52 -10.16
C ASN A 36 -10.29 30.39 -9.66
N VAL A 37 -9.05 30.42 -10.11
CA VAL A 37 -7.98 29.43 -9.94
C VAL A 37 -7.00 29.88 -8.85
N SER A 38 -7.17 31.09 -8.31
CA SER A 38 -6.19 31.78 -7.46
C SER A 38 -5.88 31.15 -6.11
N GLN A 39 -6.75 30.33 -5.52
CA GLN A 39 -6.54 29.83 -4.14
C GLN A 39 -5.77 28.49 -4.08
N LEU A 40 -6.17 27.50 -4.88
CA LEU A 40 -5.47 26.21 -4.94
C LEU A 40 -4.19 26.29 -5.77
N ALA A 41 -4.18 27.09 -6.83
CA ALA A 41 -3.01 27.21 -7.70
C ALA A 41 -1.79 27.71 -6.94
N GLU A 42 -1.90 28.67 -6.01
CA GLU A 42 -0.74 29.31 -5.39
C GLU A 42 0.11 28.35 -4.53
N ILE A 43 -0.50 27.42 -3.80
CA ILE A 43 0.24 26.42 -3.01
C ILE A 43 1.05 25.49 -3.94
N TYR A 44 0.43 25.01 -5.02
CA TYR A 44 1.12 24.21 -6.04
C TYR A 44 2.12 25.02 -6.85
N PHE A 45 1.83 26.31 -7.07
CA PHE A 45 2.69 27.29 -7.74
C PHE A 45 4.02 27.40 -7.03
N LEU A 46 4.00 27.50 -5.70
CA LEU A 46 5.21 27.57 -4.88
C LEU A 46 6.05 26.30 -4.93
N ARG A 47 5.41 25.13 -4.83
CA ARG A 47 6.11 23.83 -4.81
C ARG A 47 6.70 23.50 -6.18
N ALA A 48 5.96 23.74 -7.25
CA ALA A 48 6.37 23.41 -8.61
C ALA A 48 7.41 24.37 -9.17
N ASN A 49 7.32 25.66 -8.83
CA ASN A 49 8.25 26.67 -9.31
C ASN A 49 9.71 26.31 -8.97
N LYS A 50 10.02 25.90 -7.74
CA LYS A 50 11.38 25.48 -7.36
C LYS A 50 11.89 24.28 -8.16
N ILE A 51 11.02 23.34 -8.54
CA ILE A 51 11.38 22.16 -9.34
C ILE A 51 11.66 22.55 -10.79
N PHE A 52 10.84 23.43 -11.37
CA PHE A 52 11.02 23.88 -12.76
C PHE A 52 12.20 24.85 -12.97
N GLN A 53 12.77 25.40 -11.89
CA GLN A 53 13.98 26.24 -11.93
C GLN A 53 15.31 25.46 -12.06
N LEU A 54 15.29 24.13 -12.08
CA LEU A 54 16.49 23.28 -12.22
C LEU A 54 16.98 23.28 -13.71
N LYS A 55 18.26 23.62 -13.99
CA LYS A 55 18.83 23.84 -15.37
C LYS A 55 19.96 22.88 -15.75
N ASN A 56 20.01 22.39 -17.00
CA ASN A 56 20.89 21.28 -17.45
C ASN A 56 22.31 21.65 -17.98
N LYS A 57 23.20 20.64 -18.05
CA LYS A 57 24.31 20.62 -19.03
C LYS A 57 24.54 19.24 -19.72
N GLU A 58 24.12 18.09 -19.18
CA GLU A 58 24.08 16.79 -19.91
C GLU A 58 23.51 15.66 -19.03
N ILE A 59 22.26 15.26 -19.30
CA ILE A 59 21.49 13.99 -19.11
C ILE A 59 20.08 14.36 -19.63
N SER A 60 19.44 13.51 -20.44
CA SER A 60 18.46 13.89 -21.50
C SER A 60 17.17 14.64 -21.14
N GLU A 61 16.75 14.82 -19.87
CA GLU A 61 15.53 15.60 -19.57
C GLU A 61 15.63 16.49 -18.31
N THR A 62 15.43 17.80 -18.47
CA THR A 62 15.11 18.76 -17.40
C THR A 62 13.80 18.41 -16.70
N PRO A 63 13.48 18.90 -15.48
CA PRO A 63 12.17 18.68 -14.88
C PRO A 63 11.01 19.22 -15.71
N VAL A 64 11.27 20.23 -16.56
CA VAL A 64 10.32 20.72 -17.56
C VAL A 64 10.10 19.67 -18.65
N GLN A 65 11.16 19.13 -19.24
CA GLN A 65 11.06 18.03 -20.21
C GLN A 65 10.39 16.81 -19.59
N TYR A 66 10.79 16.41 -18.39
CA TYR A 66 10.18 15.31 -17.65
C TYR A 66 8.71 15.57 -17.32
N PHE A 67 8.31 16.82 -17.06
CA PHE A 67 6.90 17.17 -16.88
C PHE A 67 6.08 17.00 -18.15
N PHE A 68 6.61 17.40 -19.31
CA PHE A 68 5.93 17.16 -20.59
C PHE A 68 5.90 15.67 -20.96
N GLU A 69 6.98 14.93 -20.71
CA GLU A 69 6.98 13.47 -20.83
C GLU A 69 5.98 12.82 -19.88
N PHE A 70 5.92 13.29 -18.63
CA PHE A 70 4.97 12.80 -17.65
C PHE A 70 3.54 13.06 -18.11
N ILE A 71 3.23 14.25 -18.63
CA ILE A 71 1.93 14.53 -19.22
C ILE A 71 1.66 13.61 -20.39
N GLN A 72 2.59 13.49 -21.34
CA GLN A 72 2.42 12.65 -22.53
C GLN A 72 2.16 11.19 -22.16
N ASN A 73 2.93 10.64 -21.21
CA ASN A 73 2.83 9.25 -20.76
C ASN A 73 1.60 8.98 -19.89
N ASN A 74 0.96 10.02 -19.35
CA ASN A 74 -0.19 9.91 -18.47
C ASN A 74 -1.43 10.64 -19.00
N ALA A 75 -1.44 11.13 -20.24
CA ALA A 75 -2.47 12.04 -20.76
C ALA A 75 -3.90 11.49 -20.59
N ASN A 76 -4.07 10.17 -20.78
CA ASN A 76 -5.34 9.47 -20.64
C ASN A 76 -5.76 9.20 -19.18
N THR A 77 -4.98 9.65 -18.20
CA THR A 77 -5.20 9.43 -16.76
C THR A 77 -5.17 10.74 -15.96
N LEU A 78 -4.97 11.88 -16.62
CA LEU A 78 -4.99 13.21 -16.02
C LEU A 78 -6.42 13.73 -15.85
N HIS A 79 -7.22 13.04 -15.03
CA HIS A 79 -8.54 13.53 -14.64
C HIS A 79 -8.44 14.53 -13.49
N ASP A 80 -9.50 15.33 -13.29
CA ASP A 80 -9.50 16.59 -12.55
C ASP A 80 -9.29 16.52 -11.03
N ASP A 81 -8.87 15.37 -10.49
CA ASP A 81 -8.68 15.25 -9.04
C ASP A 81 -7.53 16.13 -8.53
N LYS A 82 -7.84 16.92 -7.49
CA LYS A 82 -7.19 18.22 -7.27
C LYS A 82 -5.81 18.18 -6.63
N GLU A 83 -5.49 17.11 -5.91
CA GLU A 83 -4.34 17.09 -5.00
C GLU A 83 -3.25 16.10 -5.40
N GLN A 84 -3.57 15.08 -6.20
CA GLN A 84 -2.67 13.95 -6.43
C GLN A 84 -1.66 14.16 -7.57
N PHE A 85 -1.99 14.98 -8.58
CA PHE A 85 -1.17 15.14 -9.79
C PHE A 85 0.27 15.61 -9.50
N PHE A 86 0.41 16.63 -8.65
CA PHE A 86 1.72 17.24 -8.38
C PHE A 86 2.59 16.35 -7.49
N GLU A 87 2.00 15.71 -6.49
CA GLU A 87 2.71 14.76 -5.61
C GLU A 87 3.15 13.52 -6.42
N ASP A 88 2.32 13.03 -7.34
CA ASP A 88 2.70 11.95 -8.27
C ASP A 88 3.87 12.33 -9.18
N PHE A 89 3.83 13.53 -9.77
CA PHE A 89 4.93 14.04 -10.58
C PHE A 89 6.22 14.13 -9.75
N LEU A 90 6.10 14.63 -8.53
CA LEU A 90 7.21 14.76 -7.58
C LEU A 90 7.83 13.42 -7.18
N GLU A 91 7.00 12.45 -6.81
CA GLU A 91 7.44 11.12 -6.41
C GLU A 91 8.24 10.45 -7.54
N ASN A 92 7.70 10.49 -8.76
CA ASN A 92 8.37 9.90 -9.91
C ASN A 92 9.66 10.65 -10.30
N PHE A 93 9.66 11.98 -10.18
CA PHE A 93 10.87 12.78 -10.38
C PHE A 93 11.95 12.45 -9.33
N VAL A 94 11.59 12.35 -8.05
CA VAL A 94 12.50 11.97 -6.95
C VAL A 94 13.10 10.58 -7.19
N LEU A 95 12.26 9.61 -7.60
CA LEU A 95 12.71 8.26 -7.95
C LEU A 95 13.74 8.29 -9.07
N LYS A 96 13.46 9.00 -10.17
CA LYS A 96 14.37 9.13 -11.32
C LYS A 96 15.66 9.86 -10.92
N ALA A 97 15.57 10.99 -10.22
CA ALA A 97 16.71 11.78 -9.78
C ALA A 97 17.63 11.02 -8.81
N SER A 98 17.06 10.14 -7.96
CA SER A 98 17.85 9.33 -7.03
C SER A 98 18.81 8.35 -7.72
N LYS A 99 18.52 7.92 -8.96
CA LYS A 99 19.43 7.10 -9.77
C LYS A 99 20.69 7.85 -10.22
N ASN A 100 20.67 9.18 -10.20
CA ASN A 100 21.85 9.96 -10.55
C ASN A 100 22.79 10.19 -9.36
N LEU A 101 22.44 9.67 -8.16
CA LEU A 101 23.28 9.78 -6.97
C LEU A 101 24.38 8.71 -6.90
N PHE A 102 24.40 7.76 -7.84
CA PHE A 102 25.34 6.62 -7.84
C PHE A 102 26.76 6.97 -8.29
N ASN A 103 27.31 8.07 -7.81
CA ASN A 103 28.67 8.53 -8.10
C ASN A 103 29.44 8.78 -6.80
N ASP A 104 30.62 8.18 -6.66
CA ASP A 104 31.39 8.20 -5.41
C ASP A 104 31.74 9.63 -4.95
N GLU A 105 32.00 10.57 -5.87
CA GLU A 105 32.28 11.97 -5.52
C GLU A 105 31.03 12.71 -5.00
N ILE A 106 29.86 12.43 -5.58
CA ILE A 106 28.57 13.00 -5.12
C ILE A 106 28.21 12.43 -3.74
N VAL A 107 28.35 11.12 -3.54
CA VAL A 107 28.08 10.46 -2.26
C VAL A 107 29.00 11.00 -1.16
N GLU A 108 30.28 11.17 -1.45
CA GLU A 108 31.24 11.77 -0.52
C GLU A 108 30.89 13.24 -0.21
N THR A 109 30.41 13.99 -1.20
CA THR A 109 29.90 15.36 -1.01
C THR A 109 28.70 15.38 -0.06
N ILE A 110 27.75 14.45 -0.19
CA ILE A 110 26.59 14.33 0.70
C ILE A 110 27.03 14.03 2.14
N ARG A 111 27.96 13.08 2.33
CA ARG A 111 28.52 12.73 3.64
C ARG A 111 29.14 13.94 4.34
N ILE A 112 29.91 14.73 3.59
CA ILE A 112 30.54 15.98 4.04
C ILE A 112 29.50 17.04 4.41
N LEU A 113 28.49 17.26 3.56
CA LEU A 113 27.44 18.25 3.80
C LEU A 113 26.68 17.94 5.08
N GLN A 114 26.33 16.67 5.30
CA GLN A 114 25.68 16.24 6.53
C GLN A 114 26.56 16.52 7.75
N LYS A 115 27.86 16.19 7.69
CA LYS A 115 28.79 16.45 8.79
C LYS A 115 28.89 17.94 9.11
N ILE A 116 28.98 18.80 8.10
CA ILE A 116 29.00 20.25 8.28
C ILE A 116 27.68 20.73 8.90
N PHE A 117 26.54 20.28 8.39
CA PHE A 117 25.22 20.73 8.85
C PHE A 117 24.92 20.27 10.29
N TYR A 118 25.29 19.03 10.66
CA TYR A 118 25.04 18.50 12.01
C TYR A 118 25.94 19.16 13.07
N GLU A 119 27.09 19.67 12.64
CA GLU A 119 28.02 20.41 13.49
C GLU A 119 27.59 21.87 13.66
N GLU A 120 27.34 22.58 12.56
CA GLU A 120 26.96 23.99 12.59
C GLU A 120 25.51 24.20 13.07
N LYS A 121 24.66 23.18 12.90
CA LYS A 121 23.25 23.09 13.31
C LYS A 121 22.32 24.16 12.75
N ARG A 122 22.81 25.08 11.92
CA ARG A 122 22.05 26.19 11.34
C ARG A 122 22.01 26.12 9.81
N TYR A 123 21.04 26.82 9.24
CA TYR A 123 20.92 27.00 7.80
C TYR A 123 22.11 27.79 7.25
N MET A 124 22.66 27.36 6.12
CA MET A 124 23.79 28.02 5.46
C MET A 124 23.59 28.05 3.94
N SER A 125 24.02 29.14 3.31
CA SER A 125 24.08 29.22 1.85
C SER A 125 25.20 28.35 1.29
N ARG A 126 25.20 28.08 -0.03
CA ARG A 126 26.31 27.38 -0.72
C ARG A 126 27.69 27.95 -0.39
N LYS A 127 27.84 29.29 -0.41
CA LYS A 127 29.11 29.96 -0.06
C LYS A 127 29.54 29.64 1.38
N GLY A 128 28.58 29.56 2.30
CA GLY A 128 28.80 29.14 3.68
C GLY A 128 29.34 27.71 3.78
N TYR A 129 28.71 26.76 3.09
CA TYR A 129 29.17 25.37 3.04
C TYR A 129 30.57 25.23 2.44
N ILE A 130 30.89 25.93 1.35
CA ILE A 130 32.23 25.91 0.74
C ILE A 130 33.27 26.43 1.72
N LYS A 131 33.02 27.56 2.40
CA LYS A 131 33.92 28.11 3.42
C LYS A 131 34.15 27.13 4.58
N ARG A 132 33.09 26.46 5.04
CA ARG A 132 33.17 25.49 6.13
C ARG A 132 33.89 24.22 5.71
N PHE A 133 33.69 23.75 4.48
CA PHE A 133 34.44 22.64 3.92
C PHE A 133 35.94 22.90 3.95
N SER A 134 36.40 24.04 3.42
CA SER A 134 37.82 24.42 3.42
C SER A 134 38.40 24.49 4.83
N LYS A 135 37.67 25.12 5.77
CA LYS A 135 38.08 25.20 7.17
C LYS A 135 38.20 23.81 7.80
N TYR A 136 37.17 22.97 7.65
CA TYR A 136 37.11 21.66 8.29
C TYR A 136 38.09 20.66 7.69
N LYS A 137 38.38 20.76 6.39
CA LYS A 137 39.44 19.98 5.74
C LYS A 137 40.82 20.38 6.27
N ARG A 138 41.11 21.69 6.36
CA ARG A 138 42.40 22.22 6.85
C ARG A 138 42.71 21.80 8.29
N ILE A 139 41.71 21.81 9.17
CA ILE A 139 41.88 21.42 10.58
C ILE A 139 41.73 19.90 10.82
N GLY A 140 41.66 19.08 9.77
CA GLY A 140 41.54 17.62 9.87
C GLY A 140 40.18 17.11 10.37
N LYS A 141 39.18 17.99 10.58
CA LYS A 141 37.82 17.62 11.00
C LYS A 141 37.08 16.83 9.91
N ILE A 142 37.45 17.02 8.64
CA ILE A 142 36.98 16.21 7.51
C ILE A 142 38.19 15.60 6.81
N LYS A 143 38.26 14.26 6.80
CA LYS A 143 39.19 13.49 5.97
C LYS A 143 38.48 13.11 4.67
N THR A 144 39.03 13.56 3.54
CA THR A 144 38.47 13.34 2.19
C THR A 144 39.51 13.60 1.11
N SER A 145 39.42 12.87 0.00
CA SER A 145 40.18 13.13 -1.23
C SER A 145 39.60 14.28 -2.07
N LEU A 146 38.33 14.68 -1.85
CA LEU A 146 37.69 15.72 -2.66
C LEU A 146 38.42 17.06 -2.59
N SER A 147 38.72 17.66 -3.74
CA SER A 147 39.24 19.03 -3.82
C SER A 147 38.13 20.05 -3.57
N ILE A 148 38.51 21.29 -3.24
CA ILE A 148 37.54 22.39 -3.07
C ILE A 148 36.77 22.67 -4.36
N ARG A 149 37.44 22.55 -5.51
CA ARG A 149 36.83 22.70 -6.83
C ARG A 149 35.76 21.64 -7.05
N LYS A 150 36.08 20.38 -6.77
CA LYS A 150 35.15 19.25 -6.95
C LYS A 150 33.98 19.31 -5.98
N PHE A 151 34.23 19.60 -4.70
CA PHE A 151 33.16 19.85 -3.73
C PHE A 151 32.22 20.99 -4.18
N THR A 152 32.76 22.07 -4.74
CA THR A 152 31.98 23.21 -5.23
C THR A 152 31.14 22.84 -6.46
N GLU A 153 31.71 22.10 -7.41
CA GLU A 153 31.02 21.56 -8.58
C GLU A 153 29.87 20.63 -8.14
N ASN A 154 30.14 19.69 -7.24
CA ASN A 154 29.18 18.71 -6.74
C ASN A 154 28.07 19.35 -5.89
N LEU A 155 28.38 20.34 -5.04
CA LEU A 155 27.36 21.09 -4.30
C LEU A 155 26.47 21.92 -5.23
N LYS A 156 27.06 22.51 -6.28
CA LYS A 156 26.31 23.21 -7.33
C LYS A 156 25.42 22.22 -8.08
N TRP A 157 25.89 21.00 -8.30
CA TRP A 157 25.12 19.91 -8.90
C TRP A 157 23.94 19.53 -7.98
N LEU A 158 24.17 19.18 -6.72
CA LEU A 158 23.11 18.81 -5.77
C LEU A 158 22.03 19.89 -5.66
N TYR A 159 22.42 21.16 -5.57
CA TYR A 159 21.48 22.29 -5.54
C TYR A 159 20.66 22.43 -6.82
N LYS A 160 21.23 22.09 -7.99
CA LYS A 160 20.58 22.26 -9.30
C LYS A 160 19.83 21.02 -9.79
N TYR A 161 20.10 19.83 -9.25
CA TYR A 161 19.66 18.57 -9.86
C TYR A 161 19.11 17.54 -8.87
N SER A 162 19.09 17.85 -7.57
CA SER A 162 18.62 16.92 -6.55
C SER A 162 17.62 17.56 -5.59
N TYR A 163 16.86 16.72 -4.90
CA TYR A 163 15.94 17.08 -3.81
C TYR A 163 16.63 17.09 -2.43
N ILE A 164 17.96 16.85 -2.39
CA ILE A 164 18.75 16.77 -1.17
C ILE A 164 19.02 18.18 -0.66
N GLY A 165 18.78 18.42 0.62
CA GLY A 165 19.04 19.72 1.23
C GLY A 165 18.97 19.71 2.75
N PRO A 166 19.35 20.82 3.39
CA PRO A 166 19.27 20.93 4.84
C PRO A 166 17.80 20.93 5.29
N SER A 167 17.44 20.00 6.16
CA SER A 167 16.10 19.92 6.77
C SER A 167 16.22 19.77 8.28
N TYR A 168 15.15 20.04 9.01
CA TYR A 168 15.09 19.85 10.46
C TYR A 168 13.98 18.86 10.84
N GLY A 169 14.30 18.00 11.80
CA GLY A 169 13.35 17.17 12.51
C GLY A 169 12.64 17.96 13.60
N PHE A 170 11.37 17.68 13.79
CA PHE A 170 10.48 18.34 14.75
C PHE A 170 10.42 17.55 16.04
N LEU A 171 10.46 18.25 17.17
CA LEU A 171 10.28 17.69 18.51
C LEU A 171 8.99 18.28 19.11
N TYR A 172 7.84 17.74 18.65
CA TYR A 172 6.49 18.25 18.92
C TYR A 172 6.16 18.38 20.41
N GLN A 173 6.81 17.62 21.29
CA GLN A 173 6.54 17.64 22.73
C GLN A 173 6.81 19.00 23.38
N ASN A 174 7.73 19.79 22.81
CA ASN A 174 8.01 21.14 23.29
C ASN A 174 6.97 22.17 22.84
N LEU A 175 6.03 21.75 21.99
CA LEU A 175 4.87 22.49 21.52
C LEU A 175 3.58 21.80 21.98
N GLN A 176 3.52 21.19 23.16
CA GLN A 176 2.28 20.53 23.66
C GLN A 176 1.59 19.56 22.67
N ALA A 177 2.34 18.93 21.77
CA ALA A 177 1.83 17.98 20.79
C ALA A 177 2.66 16.70 20.79
N ASP A 178 2.05 15.60 20.38
CA ASP A 178 2.66 14.28 20.40
C ASP A 178 2.63 13.60 19.02
N PHE A 179 3.60 12.71 18.85
CA PHE A 179 3.68 11.81 17.71
C PHE A 179 3.29 10.41 18.16
N ILE A 180 2.06 10.02 17.82
CA ILE A 180 1.48 8.74 18.19
C ILE A 180 1.54 7.80 16.99
N PHE A 181 1.91 6.56 17.28
CA PHE A 181 1.93 5.47 16.34
C PHE A 181 0.80 4.49 16.67
N PHE A 182 0.06 4.03 15.66
CA PHE A 182 -0.98 3.03 15.88
C PHE A 182 -0.91 1.87 14.88
N HIS A 183 -1.29 0.69 15.35
CA HIS A 183 -1.50 -0.50 14.54
C HIS A 183 -2.82 -1.14 14.95
N LEU A 184 -3.76 -1.18 14.02
CA LEU A 184 -5.11 -1.69 14.19
C LEU A 184 -5.33 -2.89 13.27
N LYS A 185 -5.92 -3.95 13.80
CA LYS A 185 -6.41 -5.10 13.05
C LYS A 185 -7.92 -5.09 13.10
N PHE A 186 -8.55 -5.03 11.95
CA PHE A 186 -10.01 -5.01 11.81
C PHE A 186 -10.59 -6.42 11.71
N HIS A 187 -11.83 -6.57 12.17
CA HIS A 187 -12.57 -7.81 12.03
C HIS A 187 -12.79 -8.13 10.53
N PRO A 188 -12.68 -9.39 10.09
CA PRO A 188 -12.79 -9.77 8.66
C PRO A 188 -14.09 -9.37 7.96
N GLN A 189 -15.16 -9.13 8.72
CA GLN A 189 -16.44 -8.68 8.18
C GLN A 189 -16.49 -7.19 7.85
N ILE A 190 -15.51 -6.41 8.31
CA ILE A 190 -15.44 -4.98 8.00
C ILE A 190 -14.82 -4.83 6.62
N SER A 191 -15.61 -4.38 5.66
CA SER A 191 -15.12 -4.15 4.30
C SER A 191 -14.01 -3.08 4.28
N GLN A 192 -13.05 -3.24 3.37
CA GLN A 192 -11.95 -2.27 3.16
C GLN A 192 -12.46 -0.86 2.88
N LYS A 193 -13.60 -0.71 2.18
CA LYS A 193 -14.26 0.58 1.95
C LYS A 193 -14.54 1.32 3.25
N ILE A 194 -15.14 0.64 4.22
CA ILE A 194 -15.52 1.22 5.51
C ILE A 194 -14.27 1.58 6.32
N ILE A 195 -13.24 0.74 6.26
CA ILE A 195 -11.95 1.02 6.90
C ILE A 195 -11.32 2.27 6.28
N LYS A 196 -11.26 2.37 4.95
CA LYS A 196 -10.76 3.53 4.21
C LYS A 196 -11.53 4.80 4.61
N SER A 197 -12.86 4.77 4.56
CA SER A 197 -13.69 5.92 4.97
C SER A 197 -13.51 6.33 6.44
N LEU A 198 -13.37 5.36 7.36
CA LEU A 198 -13.09 5.64 8.77
C LEU A 198 -11.75 6.35 8.95
N ILE A 199 -10.72 5.90 8.24
CA ILE A 199 -9.35 6.37 8.41
C ILE A 199 -9.12 7.71 7.71
N GLU A 200 -9.67 7.91 6.51
CA GLU A 200 -9.59 9.20 5.77
C GLU A 200 -10.25 10.35 6.54
N ASN A 201 -11.26 10.05 7.36
CA ASN A 201 -11.97 11.05 8.16
C ASN A 201 -11.53 11.11 9.62
N MET A 202 -10.62 10.23 10.05
CA MET A 202 -10.13 10.22 11.43
C MET A 202 -9.23 11.43 11.66
N PRO A 203 -9.54 12.29 12.66
CA PRO A 203 -8.73 13.47 12.92
C PRO A 203 -7.26 13.14 13.21
N PHE A 204 -6.35 13.99 12.74
CA PHE A 204 -4.90 13.94 12.99
C PHE A 204 -4.12 12.78 12.34
N VAL A 205 -4.77 11.89 11.58
CA VAL A 205 -4.08 10.83 10.84
C VAL A 205 -3.33 11.45 9.65
N THR A 206 -2.05 11.11 9.48
CA THR A 206 -1.21 11.72 8.42
C THR A 206 -0.67 10.76 7.38
N SER A 207 -0.48 9.49 7.74
CA SER A 207 -0.05 8.48 6.79
C SER A 207 -0.42 7.10 7.30
N VAL A 208 -0.77 6.25 6.35
CA VAL A 208 -1.36 4.95 6.61
C VAL A 208 -0.68 3.92 5.72
N ARG A 209 -0.50 2.72 6.25
CA ARG A 209 0.09 1.58 5.57
C ARG A 209 -0.76 0.36 5.84
N THR A 210 -1.01 -0.44 4.82
CA THR A 210 -1.90 -1.59 4.91
C THR A 210 -1.14 -2.91 4.79
N HIS A 211 -1.75 -3.96 5.33
CA HIS A 211 -1.32 -5.33 5.20
C HIS A 211 -2.56 -6.23 5.03
N ASP A 212 -2.69 -6.86 3.86
CA ASP A 212 -3.90 -7.58 3.43
C ASP A 212 -3.67 -9.09 3.18
N SER A 213 -2.60 -9.67 3.74
CA SER A 213 -2.30 -11.10 3.52
C SER A 213 -3.01 -12.05 4.50
N THR A 214 -4.07 -11.57 5.15
CA THR A 214 -4.94 -12.32 6.06
C THR A 214 -6.41 -11.99 5.77
N PHE A 215 -7.38 -12.70 6.38
CA PHE A 215 -8.79 -12.31 6.29
C PHE A 215 -9.09 -10.98 6.97
N SER A 216 -8.25 -10.58 7.92
CA SER A 216 -8.32 -9.28 8.56
C SER A 216 -7.50 -8.25 7.80
N SER A 217 -8.07 -7.05 7.68
CA SER A 217 -7.33 -5.87 7.25
C SER A 217 -6.50 -5.33 8.41
N GLU A 218 -5.20 -5.18 8.19
CA GLU A 218 -4.31 -4.58 9.17
C GLU A 218 -3.80 -3.24 8.68
N LEU A 219 -3.82 -2.27 9.59
CA LEU A 219 -3.55 -0.90 9.29
C LEU A 219 -2.56 -0.34 10.28
N LEU A 220 -1.54 0.30 9.74
CA LEU A 220 -0.48 0.95 10.46
C LEU A 220 -0.53 2.44 10.14
N GLY A 221 -0.72 3.28 11.14
CA GLY A 221 -0.84 4.71 10.92
C GLY A 221 -0.04 5.56 11.89
N PHE A 222 0.04 6.84 11.55
CA PHE A 222 0.72 7.87 12.32
C PHE A 222 -0.23 9.02 12.61
N LEU A 223 -0.20 9.51 13.85
CA LEU A 223 -0.97 10.64 14.34
C LEU A 223 0.00 11.72 14.81
N PHE A 224 -0.21 12.95 14.35
CA PHE A 224 0.42 14.15 14.91
C PHE A 224 -0.67 14.96 15.57
N ILE A 225 -0.70 14.99 16.90
CA ILE A 225 -1.89 15.38 17.65
C ILE A 225 -1.55 16.29 18.82
N PRO A 226 -2.32 17.37 19.06
CA PRO A 226 -2.17 18.16 20.27
C PRO A 226 -2.55 17.35 21.52
N ASN A 227 -1.86 17.58 22.64
CA ASN A 227 -1.97 16.74 23.84
C ASN A 227 -3.39 16.70 24.43
N ASN A 228 -4.16 17.77 24.27
CA ASN A 228 -5.55 17.88 24.73
C ASN A 228 -6.51 16.93 24.00
N TYR A 229 -6.18 16.40 22.82
CA TYR A 229 -7.00 15.46 22.06
C TYR A 229 -6.63 13.98 22.21
N ILE A 230 -5.53 13.65 22.89
CA ILE A 230 -5.04 12.25 23.01
C ILE A 230 -6.10 11.35 23.64
N LYS A 231 -6.80 11.83 24.68
CA LYS A 231 -7.85 11.06 25.37
C LYS A 231 -9.01 10.70 24.44
N ASP A 232 -9.38 11.58 23.51
CA ASP A 232 -10.50 11.35 22.59
C ASP A 232 -10.17 10.27 21.56
N VAL A 233 -8.94 10.29 21.02
CA VAL A 233 -8.45 9.22 20.12
C VAL A 233 -8.46 7.87 20.83
N THR A 234 -7.93 7.81 22.05
CA THR A 234 -7.91 6.57 22.84
C THR A 234 -9.33 6.06 23.12
N LYS A 235 -10.27 6.97 23.42
CA LYS A 235 -11.68 6.65 23.64
C LYS A 235 -12.32 6.04 22.38
N ILE A 236 -12.08 6.60 21.21
CA ILE A 236 -12.62 6.06 19.95
C ILE A 236 -12.05 4.69 19.60
N ILE A 237 -10.73 4.51 19.72
CA ILE A 237 -10.11 3.21 19.44
C ILE A 237 -10.68 2.14 20.40
N ARG A 238 -10.89 2.51 21.67
CA ARG A 238 -11.52 1.64 22.65
C ARG A 238 -12.98 1.34 22.30
N LEU A 239 -13.78 2.33 21.88
CA LEU A 239 -15.16 2.12 21.42
C LEU A 239 -15.22 1.16 20.22
N LEU A 240 -14.32 1.29 19.25
CA LEU A 240 -14.22 0.37 18.11
C LEU A 240 -13.87 -1.06 18.57
N GLN A 241 -12.99 -1.21 19.55
CA GLN A 241 -12.66 -2.50 20.14
C GLN A 241 -13.83 -3.10 20.92
N GLU A 242 -14.52 -2.31 21.74
CA GLU A 242 -15.70 -2.73 22.49
C GLU A 242 -16.86 -3.12 21.56
N ARG A 243 -16.95 -2.54 20.36
CA ARG A 243 -17.90 -2.96 19.32
C ARG A 243 -17.43 -4.18 18.50
N GLY A 244 -16.25 -4.73 18.78
CA GLY A 244 -15.68 -5.89 18.06
C GLY A 244 -15.12 -5.56 16.68
N ILE A 245 -15.14 -4.29 16.26
CA ILE A 245 -14.69 -3.83 14.94
C ILE A 245 -13.18 -3.93 14.81
N VAL A 246 -12.48 -3.57 15.88
CA VAL A 246 -11.02 -3.69 16.01
C VAL A 246 -10.71 -4.85 16.95
N ILE A 247 -10.04 -5.88 16.44
CA ILE A 247 -9.76 -7.13 17.18
C ILE A 247 -8.38 -7.11 17.85
N LYS A 248 -7.44 -6.31 17.34
CA LYS A 248 -6.12 -6.05 17.95
C LYS A 248 -5.82 -4.57 17.74
N ASN A 249 -5.42 -3.88 18.81
CA ASN A 249 -4.91 -2.52 18.73
C ASN A 249 -3.62 -2.38 19.51
N HIS A 250 -2.73 -1.58 18.95
CA HIS A 250 -1.43 -1.24 19.49
C HIS A 250 -1.25 0.25 19.27
N VAL A 251 -1.44 1.05 20.31
CA VAL A 251 -1.31 2.51 20.25
C VAL A 251 -0.16 2.93 21.15
N PHE A 252 0.85 3.55 20.56
CA PHE A 252 2.10 3.85 21.22
C PHE A 252 2.52 5.31 21.07
N GLU A 253 3.04 5.87 22.15
CA GLU A 253 3.77 7.13 22.12
C GLU A 253 5.23 6.88 21.74
N VAL A 254 5.79 7.70 20.86
CA VAL A 254 7.20 7.57 20.45
C VAL A 254 8.09 8.35 21.42
N LYS A 255 8.94 7.65 22.17
CA LYS A 255 9.86 8.26 23.15
C LYS A 255 11.24 8.56 22.59
N ARG A 256 11.78 7.66 21.76
CA ARG A 256 13.06 7.89 21.06
C ARG A 256 13.00 7.42 19.64
N TYR A 257 13.74 8.09 18.77
CA TYR A 257 13.82 7.77 17.34
C TYR A 257 15.26 7.76 16.87
N SER A 258 15.60 6.77 16.07
CA SER A 258 16.87 6.68 15.35
C SER A 258 16.58 6.37 13.88
N ASN A 259 17.22 7.09 12.97
CA ASN A 259 17.20 6.82 11.53
C ASN A 259 18.63 6.72 11.04
N THR A 260 18.96 5.58 10.44
CA THR A 260 20.25 5.32 9.83
C THR A 260 20.06 5.12 8.33
N VAL A 261 20.88 5.79 7.54
CA VAL A 261 21.00 5.58 6.09
C VAL A 261 22.43 5.18 5.81
N ASN A 262 22.63 4.05 5.12
CA ASN A 262 23.94 3.57 4.75
C ASN A 262 24.29 4.04 3.34
N LEU A 263 25.14 5.06 3.24
CA LEU A 263 25.54 5.63 1.95
C LEU A 263 26.41 4.70 1.11
N ASN A 264 26.96 3.60 1.67
CA ASN A 264 27.68 2.61 0.88
C ASN A 264 26.82 2.11 -0.29
N TYR A 265 25.50 1.96 -0.10
CA TYR A 265 24.58 1.54 -1.17
C TYR A 265 24.52 2.47 -2.38
N PHE A 266 24.83 3.76 -2.20
CA PHE A 266 24.85 4.74 -3.29
C PHE A 266 26.20 4.77 -4.01
N ARG A 267 27.20 4.01 -3.57
CA ARG A 267 28.52 4.00 -4.21
C ARG A 267 28.50 3.18 -5.49
N GLU A 268 29.36 3.54 -6.44
CA GLU A 268 29.38 2.95 -7.80
C GLU A 268 29.51 1.42 -7.78
N TYR A 269 30.29 0.88 -6.85
CA TYR A 269 30.49 -0.57 -6.72
C TYR A 269 29.22 -1.35 -6.31
N HIS A 270 28.23 -0.68 -5.70
CA HIS A 270 26.95 -1.26 -5.30
C HIS A 270 25.82 -1.03 -6.32
N HIS A 271 25.95 -0.01 -7.18
CA HIS A 271 24.93 0.47 -8.12
C HIS A 271 24.32 -0.63 -9.03
N ARG A 272 25.03 -1.75 -9.25
CA ARG A 272 24.60 -2.82 -10.17
C ARG A 272 24.17 -4.13 -9.52
N LYS A 273 24.06 -4.20 -8.18
CA LYS A 273 23.78 -5.45 -7.49
C LYS A 273 22.60 -5.33 -6.54
N ARG A 274 21.61 -6.20 -6.73
CA ARG A 274 20.73 -6.64 -5.64
C ARG A 274 21.63 -7.22 -4.54
N CYS A 275 21.90 -6.49 -3.47
CA CYS A 275 22.80 -6.95 -2.41
C CYS A 275 22.41 -6.39 -1.04
N LEU A 276 22.67 -7.16 0.01
CA LEU A 276 22.84 -6.59 1.35
C LEU A 276 24.33 -6.26 1.49
N THR A 277 24.67 -5.14 2.12
CA THR A 277 26.06 -4.78 2.39
C THR A 277 26.63 -5.77 3.40
N ASP A 278 27.79 -6.36 3.08
CA ASP A 278 28.61 -7.05 4.07
C ASP A 278 29.62 -6.05 4.66
N PRO A 279 29.54 -5.73 5.97
CA PRO A 279 30.49 -4.86 6.66
C PRO A 279 31.94 -5.38 6.62
N HIS A 280 32.14 -6.67 6.34
CA HIS A 280 33.47 -7.27 6.20
C HIS A 280 34.06 -7.10 4.79
N ASN A 281 33.30 -6.53 3.83
CA ASN A 281 33.80 -6.27 2.49
C ASN A 281 34.87 -5.16 2.51
N LYS A 282 35.98 -5.35 1.80
CA LYS A 282 37.08 -4.37 1.71
C LYS A 282 36.67 -2.97 1.21
N ASN A 283 35.58 -2.88 0.44
CA ASN A 283 35.07 -1.61 -0.10
C ASN A 283 34.07 -0.92 0.84
N TYR A 284 33.64 -1.60 1.91
CA TYR A 284 32.76 -1.04 2.92
C TYR A 284 33.51 -0.03 3.78
N ASP A 285 32.93 1.16 3.95
CA ASP A 285 33.44 2.16 4.88
C ASP A 285 32.35 2.55 5.89
N PRO A 286 32.54 2.26 7.20
CA PRO A 286 31.60 2.66 8.25
C PRO A 286 31.36 4.18 8.34
N SER A 287 32.28 5.00 7.79
CA SER A 287 32.13 6.46 7.78
C SER A 287 30.95 6.94 6.92
N TYR A 288 30.45 6.09 6.02
CA TYR A 288 29.26 6.31 5.19
C TYR A 288 27.96 5.86 5.87
N GLU A 289 28.02 5.29 7.08
CA GLU A 289 26.84 5.06 7.90
C GLU A 289 26.39 6.36 8.59
N LEU A 290 25.37 6.99 8.03
CA LEU A 290 24.84 8.24 8.54
C LEU A 290 23.69 7.96 9.49
N SER A 291 23.77 8.47 10.72
CA SER A 291 22.72 8.27 11.72
C SER A 291 22.22 9.59 12.32
N TYR A 292 20.92 9.62 12.57
CA TYR A 292 20.24 10.66 13.32
C TYR A 292 19.52 10.03 14.50
N LYS A 293 19.57 10.71 15.65
CA LYS A 293 18.86 10.31 16.87
C LYS A 293 18.05 11.49 17.40
N ALA A 294 16.81 11.25 17.80
CA ALA A 294 15.96 12.20 18.49
C ALA A 294 15.45 11.60 19.80
N ASP A 295 15.36 12.45 20.82
CA ASP A 295 14.70 12.11 22.09
C ASP A 295 13.45 12.98 22.21
N PHE A 296 12.32 12.31 22.35
CA PHE A 296 10.97 12.87 22.38
C PHE A 296 10.39 12.83 23.81
N THR A 297 11.20 12.54 24.84
CA THR A 297 10.74 12.65 26.22
C THR A 297 10.31 14.08 26.54
N ARG A 298 9.10 14.24 27.10
CA ARG A 298 8.53 15.53 27.48
C ARG A 298 9.48 16.34 28.37
N LYS A 299 9.62 17.62 28.07
CA LYS A 299 10.35 18.61 28.87
C LYS A 299 9.38 19.62 29.46
N LYS A 300 9.78 20.27 30.57
CA LYS A 300 8.93 21.24 31.28
C LYS A 300 8.71 22.55 30.51
N ASP A 301 9.63 22.91 29.61
CA ASP A 301 9.58 24.20 28.92
C ASP A 301 8.68 24.11 27.69
N ILE A 302 7.47 24.63 27.81
CA ILE A 302 6.53 24.79 26.70
C ILE A 302 6.91 26.05 25.93
N TYR A 303 6.95 25.95 24.60
CA TYR A 303 7.34 27.05 23.73
C TYR A 303 6.13 27.58 22.94
N GLU A 304 5.86 28.88 23.09
CA GLU A 304 4.80 29.57 22.37
C GLU A 304 5.31 30.11 21.02
N LEU A 305 4.58 29.82 19.94
CA LEU A 305 4.88 30.26 18.58
C LEU A 305 4.15 31.55 18.21
N ASN A 306 4.85 32.48 17.57
CA ASN A 306 4.23 33.55 16.78
C ASN A 306 4.07 33.15 15.29
N LEU A 307 3.47 34.02 14.49
CA LEU A 307 3.21 33.75 13.06
C LEU A 307 4.49 33.47 12.26
N LEU A 308 5.53 34.31 12.39
CA LEU A 308 6.80 34.14 11.69
C LEU A 308 7.49 32.84 12.10
N GLU A 309 7.48 32.54 13.40
CA GLU A 309 8.02 31.32 13.98
C GLU A 309 7.29 30.07 13.45
N SER A 310 5.96 30.14 13.34
CA SER A 310 5.14 29.06 12.77
C SER A 310 5.43 28.79 11.30
N VAL A 311 5.56 29.84 10.48
CA VAL A 311 5.91 29.69 9.06
C VAL A 311 7.33 29.15 8.86
N ILE A 312 8.29 29.61 9.69
CA ILE A 312 9.66 29.07 9.67
C ILE A 312 9.66 27.59 10.05
N LEU A 313 8.86 27.20 11.03
CA LEU A 313 8.70 25.80 11.40
C LEU A 313 8.09 24.98 10.27
N ASP A 314 6.99 25.41 9.68
CA ASP A 314 6.35 24.70 8.57
C ASP A 314 7.32 24.42 7.42
N ARG A 315 8.23 25.36 7.11
CA ARG A 315 9.32 25.14 6.14
C ARG A 315 10.42 24.19 6.62
N ALA A 316 10.69 24.13 7.92
CA ALA A 316 11.84 23.42 8.46
C ALA A 316 11.73 21.88 8.30
N TRP A 317 10.52 21.32 8.34
CA TRP A 317 10.26 19.89 8.18
C TRP A 317 10.20 19.43 6.71
N ARG A 318 10.06 20.36 5.77
CA ARG A 318 9.83 20.06 4.35
C ARG A 318 11.10 19.62 3.61
N TRP A 319 10.92 18.86 2.53
CA TRP A 319 11.99 18.45 1.61
C TRP A 319 12.58 19.68 0.89
N ALA A 320 13.80 19.61 0.36
CA ALA A 320 14.54 20.79 -0.11
C ALA A 320 13.84 21.63 -1.21
N TYR A 321 12.93 21.02 -1.98
CA TYR A 321 12.16 21.70 -3.02
C TYR A 321 10.97 22.53 -2.47
N VAL A 322 10.51 22.28 -1.24
CA VAL A 322 9.49 23.13 -0.57
C VAL A 322 10.03 23.82 0.68
N GLY A 323 10.97 23.19 1.38
CA GLY A 323 11.62 23.66 2.61
C GLY A 323 12.91 24.45 2.36
N PHE A 324 13.86 24.30 3.28
CA PHE A 324 15.17 24.92 3.19
C PHE A 324 16.05 24.24 2.12
N SER A 325 16.72 25.03 1.27
CA SER A 325 17.61 24.54 0.21
C SER A 325 19.04 25.08 0.39
N PHE A 326 19.89 25.06 -0.63
CA PHE A 326 21.20 25.73 -0.57
C PHE A 326 21.16 27.18 -1.11
N GLU A 327 19.97 27.78 -1.19
CA GLU A 327 19.75 29.13 -1.74
C GLU A 327 20.43 30.26 -0.96
N SER A 328 20.52 31.44 -1.59
CA SER A 328 21.03 32.63 -0.92
C SER A 328 20.04 33.07 0.17
N LEU A 329 20.55 33.66 1.24
CA LEU A 329 19.73 34.14 2.35
C LEU A 329 18.71 35.21 1.89
N LYS A 330 19.05 36.01 0.88
CA LYS A 330 18.12 36.97 0.24
C LYS A 330 16.94 36.27 -0.43
N LYS A 331 17.17 35.17 -1.16
CA LYS A 331 16.11 34.40 -1.82
C LYS A 331 15.18 33.75 -0.78
N LEU A 332 15.75 33.17 0.28
CA LEU A 332 14.99 32.63 1.42
C LEU A 332 14.14 33.70 2.10
N LEU A 333 14.68 34.89 2.32
CA LEU A 333 13.97 36.01 2.94
C LEU A 333 12.76 36.44 2.11
N ASN A 334 12.94 36.64 0.80
CA ASN A 334 11.85 36.99 -0.11
C ASN A 334 10.77 35.91 -0.11
N GLN A 335 11.18 34.64 -0.06
CA GLN A 335 10.26 33.52 0.00
C GLN A 335 9.45 33.50 1.31
N LEU A 336 10.08 33.69 2.47
CA LEU A 336 9.37 33.76 3.76
C LEU A 336 8.39 34.93 3.83
N ARG A 337 8.77 36.10 3.30
CA ARG A 337 7.88 37.27 3.21
C ARG A 337 6.66 36.96 2.33
N LYS A 338 6.88 36.24 1.23
CA LYS A 338 5.81 35.77 0.34
C LYS A 338 4.90 34.77 1.07
N ASP A 339 5.42 33.73 1.70
CA ASP A 339 4.60 32.74 2.42
C ASP A 339 3.70 33.37 3.50
N ILE A 340 4.21 34.35 4.25
CA ILE A 340 3.41 35.07 5.26
C ILE A 340 2.33 35.92 4.58
N PHE A 341 2.65 36.55 3.45
CA PHE A 341 1.67 37.29 2.67
C PHE A 341 0.57 36.38 2.12
N ASP A 342 0.94 35.23 1.58
CA ASP A 342 0.03 34.23 1.03
C ASP A 342 -0.87 33.64 2.13
N TYR A 343 -0.30 33.32 3.31
CA TYR A 343 -1.08 32.89 4.48
C TYR A 343 -2.13 33.94 4.87
N MET A 344 -1.78 35.23 4.85
CA MET A 344 -2.72 36.30 5.17
C MET A 344 -3.81 36.44 4.10
N ILE A 345 -3.46 36.35 2.81
CA ILE A 345 -4.45 36.36 1.71
C ILE A 345 -5.44 35.21 1.89
N GLN A 346 -4.93 34.02 2.19
CA GLN A 346 -5.74 32.83 2.40
C GLN A 346 -6.74 33.02 3.55
N GLN A 347 -6.27 33.53 4.70
CA GLN A 347 -7.16 33.82 5.84
C GLN A 347 -8.22 34.87 5.48
N LYS A 348 -7.83 35.95 4.78
CA LYS A 348 -8.78 36.99 4.32
C LYS A 348 -9.82 36.43 3.35
N SER A 349 -9.41 35.60 2.39
CA SER A 349 -10.32 35.02 1.42
C SER A 349 -11.31 34.05 2.06
N PHE A 350 -10.87 33.27 3.06
CA PHE A 350 -11.78 32.42 3.82
C PHE A 350 -12.83 33.24 4.58
N ILE A 351 -12.44 34.33 5.26
CA ILE A 351 -13.37 35.22 5.97
C ILE A 351 -14.38 35.83 4.97
N SER A 352 -13.89 36.34 3.83
CA SER A 352 -14.75 36.92 2.78
C SER A 352 -15.72 35.90 2.19
N ASN A 353 -15.26 34.68 1.88
CA ASN A 353 -16.08 33.61 1.33
C ASN A 353 -17.15 33.15 2.33
N LEU A 354 -16.80 33.05 3.60
CA LEU A 354 -17.75 32.72 4.66
C LEU A 354 -18.83 33.80 4.80
N ARG A 355 -18.43 35.09 4.83
CA ARG A 355 -19.38 36.21 4.88
C ARG A 355 -20.32 36.19 3.68
N GLY A 356 -19.78 36.00 2.47
CA GLY A 356 -20.59 35.91 1.24
C GLY A 356 -21.59 34.76 1.25
N ASN A 357 -21.14 33.55 1.61
CA ASN A 357 -22.03 32.37 1.68
C ASN A 357 -23.10 32.53 2.78
N LEU A 358 -22.73 33.09 3.93
CA LEU A 358 -23.64 33.29 5.05
C LEU A 358 -24.72 34.32 4.72
N LEU A 359 -24.35 35.46 4.13
CA LEU A 359 -25.31 36.46 3.66
C LEU A 359 -26.25 35.89 2.60
N THR A 360 -25.72 35.08 1.68
CA THR A 360 -26.54 34.39 0.67
C THR A 360 -27.56 33.46 1.32
N ILE A 361 -27.14 32.68 2.32
CA ILE A 361 -28.02 31.75 3.05
C ILE A 361 -29.08 32.50 3.87
N VAL A 362 -28.70 33.59 4.55
CA VAL A 362 -29.63 34.33 5.43
C VAL A 362 -30.64 35.15 4.63
N ASN A 363 -30.24 35.72 3.50
CA ASN A 363 -31.09 36.58 2.67
C ASN A 363 -32.04 35.78 1.76
N ASP A 364 -31.78 34.50 1.54
CA ASP A 364 -32.64 33.60 0.76
C ASP A 364 -33.44 32.69 1.71
N SER A 365 -34.73 33.01 1.87
CA SER A 365 -35.62 32.29 2.81
C SER A 365 -35.78 30.81 2.49
N ASP A 366 -35.76 30.46 1.20
CA ASP A 366 -35.94 29.08 0.74
C ASP A 366 -34.66 28.28 0.98
N LEU A 367 -33.50 28.85 0.64
CA LEU A 367 -32.19 28.27 0.95
C LEU A 367 -32.00 28.09 2.46
N PHE A 368 -32.37 29.08 3.27
CA PHE A 368 -32.34 29.00 4.73
C PHE A 368 -33.20 27.85 5.27
N SER A 369 -34.46 27.76 4.82
CA SER A 369 -35.41 26.73 5.23
C SER A 369 -34.94 25.34 4.85
N ASN A 370 -34.45 25.19 3.61
CA ASN A 370 -33.87 23.95 3.09
C ASN A 370 -32.64 23.53 3.88
N PHE A 371 -31.70 24.45 4.13
CA PHE A 371 -30.49 24.15 4.88
C PHE A 371 -30.80 23.77 6.33
N SER A 372 -31.70 24.50 7.00
CA SER A 372 -32.16 24.18 8.35
C SER A 372 -32.76 22.77 8.44
N THR A 373 -33.61 22.40 7.47
CA THR A 373 -34.21 21.07 7.38
C THR A 373 -33.15 19.97 7.17
N ILE A 374 -32.13 20.24 6.36
CA ILE A 374 -31.00 19.32 6.14
C ILE A 374 -30.21 19.11 7.43
N LEU A 375 -29.91 20.18 8.18
CA LEU A 375 -29.18 20.09 9.44
C LEU A 375 -29.95 19.25 10.47
N GLU A 376 -31.27 19.46 10.61
CA GLU A 376 -32.13 18.65 11.49
C GLU A 376 -32.11 17.17 11.11
N LYS A 377 -32.28 16.87 9.82
CA LYS A 377 -32.33 15.50 9.30
C LYS A 377 -31.03 14.73 9.56
N TYR A 378 -29.88 15.40 9.52
CA TYR A 378 -28.56 14.77 9.61
C TYR A 378 -27.85 15.00 10.95
N GLU A 379 -28.48 15.65 11.93
CA GLU A 379 -27.91 15.92 13.25
C GLU A 379 -27.29 14.67 13.91
N LYS A 380 -28.03 13.55 13.94
CA LYS A 380 -27.55 12.28 14.52
C LYS A 380 -26.47 11.58 13.68
N ALA A 381 -26.37 11.91 12.39
CA ALA A 381 -25.36 11.33 11.50
C ALA A 381 -24.01 12.06 11.64
N GLY A 382 -24.05 13.31 12.11
CA GLY A 382 -22.89 14.13 12.39
C GLY A 382 -22.35 14.87 11.16
N PHE A 383 -21.54 15.89 11.45
CA PHE A 383 -21.00 16.83 10.47
C PHE A 383 -20.27 16.17 9.29
N PHE A 384 -19.36 15.23 9.58
CA PHE A 384 -18.56 14.56 8.55
C PHE A 384 -19.44 13.76 7.59
N TYR A 385 -20.48 13.08 8.09
CA TYR A 385 -21.41 12.34 7.24
C TYR A 385 -22.15 13.29 6.29
N LEU A 386 -22.67 14.40 6.81
CA LEU A 386 -23.42 15.39 6.05
C LEU A 386 -22.58 15.97 4.91
N LEU A 387 -21.36 16.41 5.22
CA LEU A 387 -20.44 17.01 4.25
C LEU A 387 -20.10 16.05 3.12
N ILE A 388 -19.74 14.79 3.45
CA ILE A 388 -19.41 13.75 2.46
C ILE A 388 -20.63 13.44 1.60
N PHE A 389 -21.79 13.21 2.23
CA PHE A 389 -23.01 12.86 1.52
C PHE A 389 -23.42 13.93 0.49
N LEU A 390 -23.39 15.21 0.87
CA LEU A 390 -23.75 16.29 -0.05
C LEU A 390 -22.70 16.46 -1.16
N SER A 391 -21.41 16.36 -0.83
CA SER A 391 -20.33 16.48 -1.82
C SER A 391 -20.42 15.37 -2.88
N ASP A 392 -20.62 14.12 -2.46
CA ASP A 392 -20.81 12.97 -3.37
C ASP A 392 -22.10 13.12 -4.19
N LEU A 393 -23.18 13.64 -3.59
CA LEU A 393 -24.44 13.84 -4.28
C LEU A 393 -24.32 14.86 -5.40
N ILE A 394 -23.69 16.02 -5.15
CA ILE A 394 -23.45 17.06 -6.18
C ILE A 394 -22.60 16.47 -7.29
N TYR A 395 -21.44 15.90 -6.95
CA TYR A 395 -20.49 15.38 -7.92
C TYR A 395 -21.12 14.36 -8.87
N ILE A 396 -21.84 13.37 -8.32
CA ILE A 396 -22.50 12.34 -9.12
C ILE A 396 -23.66 12.90 -9.93
N SER A 397 -24.39 13.88 -9.39
CA SER A 397 -25.50 14.53 -10.09
C SER A 397 -25.02 15.30 -11.31
N GLU A 398 -23.97 16.11 -11.17
CA GLU A 398 -23.39 16.88 -12.29
C GLU A 398 -22.90 15.96 -13.41
N HIS A 399 -22.18 14.88 -13.07
CA HIS A 399 -21.73 13.90 -14.06
C HIS A 399 -22.93 13.23 -14.74
N LEU A 400 -23.99 12.92 -13.98
CA LEU A 400 -25.20 12.29 -14.49
C LEU A 400 -25.97 13.17 -15.45
N PHE A 401 -26.18 14.43 -15.10
CA PHE A 401 -26.92 15.37 -15.91
C PHE A 401 -26.14 15.74 -17.19
N ALA A 402 -24.84 15.99 -17.11
CA ALA A 402 -23.99 16.22 -18.28
C ALA A 402 -24.04 15.05 -19.27
N TYR A 403 -23.89 13.81 -18.80
CA TYR A 403 -24.00 12.63 -19.67
C TYR A 403 -25.38 12.52 -20.34
N MET A 404 -26.45 12.82 -19.61
CA MET A 404 -27.81 12.72 -20.14
C MET A 404 -28.09 13.76 -21.23
N GLU A 405 -27.54 14.97 -21.09
CA GLU A 405 -27.57 16.01 -22.10
C GLU A 405 -26.79 15.58 -23.35
N ASP A 406 -25.52 15.17 -23.18
CA ASP A 406 -24.64 14.74 -24.28
C ASP A 406 -25.21 13.56 -25.08
N ASN A 407 -26.00 12.70 -24.43
CA ASN A 407 -26.58 11.49 -25.04
C ASN A 407 -28.10 11.59 -25.29
N ASN A 408 -28.70 12.78 -25.13
CA ASN A 408 -30.13 13.06 -25.35
C ASN A 408 -31.07 12.02 -24.70
N VAL A 409 -30.85 11.73 -23.42
CA VAL A 409 -31.59 10.67 -22.70
C VAL A 409 -32.95 11.20 -22.21
N LYS A 410 -34.02 10.90 -22.96
CA LYS A 410 -35.37 11.50 -22.74
C LYS A 410 -36.26 10.87 -21.65
N SER A 411 -35.79 9.93 -20.83
CA SER A 411 -36.67 9.32 -19.80
C SER A 411 -35.92 8.65 -18.66
N ILE A 412 -36.52 8.65 -17.46
CA ILE A 412 -36.00 7.98 -16.26
C ILE A 412 -35.72 6.49 -16.51
N HIS A 413 -36.59 5.79 -17.26
CA HIS A 413 -36.41 4.36 -17.55
C HIS A 413 -35.14 4.10 -18.38
N LYS A 414 -34.85 4.95 -19.37
CA LYS A 414 -33.60 4.87 -20.15
C LYS A 414 -32.38 5.13 -19.28
N VAL A 415 -32.44 6.10 -18.36
CA VAL A 415 -31.37 6.38 -17.40
C VAL A 415 -31.12 5.18 -16.49
N GLN A 416 -32.18 4.59 -15.94
CA GLN A 416 -32.06 3.41 -15.08
C GLN A 416 -31.46 2.21 -15.81
N LYS A 417 -31.86 1.98 -17.08
CA LYS A 417 -31.24 0.95 -17.94
C LYS A 417 -29.75 1.23 -18.19
N LYS A 418 -29.36 2.48 -18.44
CA LYS A 418 -27.96 2.88 -18.67
C LYS A 418 -27.10 2.76 -17.40
N ILE A 419 -27.64 3.16 -16.25
CA ILE A 419 -27.01 2.95 -14.94
C ILE A 419 -26.83 1.45 -14.64
N GLN A 420 -27.85 0.63 -14.93
CA GLN A 420 -27.76 -0.83 -14.77
C GLN A 420 -26.73 -1.45 -15.72
N ALA A 421 -26.63 -0.93 -16.96
CA ALA A 421 -25.63 -1.35 -17.94
C ALA A 421 -24.20 -0.86 -17.62
N GLY A 422 -24.04 0.09 -16.69
CA GLY A 422 -22.75 0.67 -16.31
C GLY A 422 -22.18 1.66 -17.34
N THR A 423 -22.84 1.88 -18.48
CA THR A 423 -22.35 2.74 -19.58
C THR A 423 -22.41 4.24 -19.28
N PHE A 424 -22.86 4.60 -18.07
CA PHE A 424 -22.93 5.98 -17.60
C PHE A 424 -21.59 6.44 -17.00
N PHE A 425 -20.85 5.52 -16.35
CA PHE A 425 -19.61 5.87 -15.66
C PHE A 425 -18.42 5.72 -16.59
N CYS A 426 -17.41 6.58 -16.41
CA CYS A 426 -16.12 6.49 -17.09
C CYS A 426 -15.04 5.94 -16.15
N GLU A 427 -15.25 6.02 -14.83
CA GLU A 427 -14.33 5.59 -13.79
C GLU A 427 -15.00 4.70 -12.75
N ILE A 428 -14.22 3.80 -12.13
CA ILE A 428 -14.70 2.89 -11.07
C ILE A 428 -15.11 3.68 -9.82
N GLU A 429 -14.39 4.74 -9.51
CA GLU A 429 -14.56 5.58 -8.34
C GLU A 429 -15.94 6.26 -8.36
N ASP A 430 -16.37 6.76 -9.53
CA ASP A 430 -17.69 7.35 -9.74
C ASP A 430 -18.80 6.32 -9.53
N PHE A 431 -18.61 5.11 -10.08
CA PHE A 431 -19.53 4.00 -9.86
C PHE A 431 -19.62 3.67 -8.37
N ASN A 432 -18.50 3.59 -7.66
CA ASN A 432 -18.44 3.25 -6.24
C ASN A 432 -19.07 4.32 -5.34
N ARG A 433 -18.93 5.62 -5.68
CA ARG A 433 -19.64 6.75 -5.04
C ARG A 433 -21.15 6.66 -5.27
N PHE A 434 -21.57 6.47 -6.52
CA PHE A 434 -22.98 6.27 -6.88
C PHE A 434 -23.57 5.02 -6.20
N ASN A 435 -22.78 3.96 -6.01
CA ASN A 435 -23.27 2.68 -5.50
C ASN A 435 -23.76 2.76 -4.03
N SER A 436 -23.47 3.86 -3.33
CA SER A 436 -23.93 4.07 -1.96
C SER A 436 -25.46 4.17 -1.86
N LYS A 437 -26.05 3.44 -0.90
CA LYS A 437 -27.51 3.40 -0.69
C LYS A 437 -28.14 4.81 -0.52
N PRO A 438 -27.55 5.75 0.25
CA PRO A 438 -28.11 7.09 0.41
C PRO A 438 -28.16 7.89 -0.90
N ILE A 439 -27.09 7.84 -1.70
CA ILE A 439 -26.99 8.57 -2.97
C ILE A 439 -27.99 8.01 -3.98
N LYS A 440 -28.06 6.68 -4.16
CA LYS A 440 -29.08 6.06 -5.03
C LYS A 440 -30.50 6.46 -4.65
N LYS A 441 -30.80 6.50 -3.35
CA LYS A 441 -32.13 6.87 -2.86
C LYS A 441 -32.43 8.34 -3.17
N ALA A 442 -31.48 9.24 -2.92
CA ALA A 442 -31.64 10.67 -3.20
C ALA A 442 -31.85 10.93 -4.70
N LEU A 443 -31.00 10.36 -5.56
CA LEU A 443 -31.11 10.49 -7.01
C LEU A 443 -32.43 9.94 -7.54
N ARG A 444 -32.81 8.71 -7.19
CA ARG A 444 -34.01 8.06 -7.73
C ARG A 444 -35.30 8.71 -7.28
N LYS A 445 -35.37 9.17 -6.02
CA LYS A 445 -36.63 9.69 -5.45
C LYS A 445 -36.82 11.19 -5.63
N HIS A 446 -35.74 11.95 -5.81
CA HIS A 446 -35.81 13.42 -5.82
C HIS A 446 -35.19 14.02 -7.09
N LEU A 447 -33.89 13.82 -7.33
CA LEU A 447 -33.17 14.57 -8.36
C LEU A 447 -33.51 14.13 -9.80
N LEU A 448 -33.62 12.83 -10.08
CA LEU A 448 -34.00 12.35 -11.41
C LEU A 448 -35.44 12.75 -11.79
N PRO A 449 -36.45 12.60 -10.91
CA PRO A 449 -37.78 13.14 -11.19
C PRO A 449 -37.79 14.64 -11.48
N LEU A 450 -37.01 15.43 -10.75
CA LEU A 450 -36.90 16.87 -10.97
C LEU A 450 -36.28 17.17 -12.34
N TYR A 451 -35.18 16.53 -12.71
CA TYR A 451 -34.54 16.71 -14.02
C TYR A 451 -35.49 16.60 -15.22
N PHE A 452 -36.43 15.65 -15.19
CA PHE A 452 -37.37 15.45 -16.30
C PHE A 452 -38.64 16.31 -16.22
N LYS A 453 -38.95 16.88 -15.05
CA LYS A 453 -40.17 17.67 -14.84
C LYS A 453 -39.89 19.18 -14.89
N ASP A 454 -38.81 19.60 -14.25
CA ASP A 454 -38.44 20.98 -14.03
C ASP A 454 -36.90 21.09 -13.89
N PRO A 455 -36.17 21.19 -15.01
CA PRO A 455 -34.72 21.32 -15.02
C PRO A 455 -34.23 22.58 -14.29
N GLU A 456 -34.99 23.68 -14.37
CA GLU A 456 -34.63 24.94 -13.73
C GLU A 456 -34.68 24.83 -12.20
N GLN A 457 -35.72 24.17 -11.67
CA GLN A 457 -35.80 23.86 -10.25
C GLN A 457 -34.65 22.94 -9.78
N LEU A 458 -34.23 22.00 -10.62
CA LEU A 458 -33.08 21.15 -10.31
C LEU A 458 -31.78 21.94 -10.27
N ASP A 459 -31.54 22.83 -11.24
CA ASP A 459 -30.34 23.66 -11.28
C ASP A 459 -30.25 24.57 -10.06
N ASN A 460 -31.38 25.17 -9.67
CA ASN A 460 -31.48 25.94 -8.43
C ASN A 460 -31.16 25.07 -7.19
N LEU A 461 -31.72 23.86 -7.10
CA LEU A 461 -31.44 22.94 -5.99
C LEU A 461 -29.97 22.51 -5.91
N LEU A 462 -29.33 22.24 -7.06
CA LEU A 462 -27.90 21.90 -7.11
C LEU A 462 -27.03 23.11 -6.75
N ARG A 463 -27.43 24.32 -7.17
CA ARG A 463 -26.77 25.58 -6.76
C ARG A 463 -26.84 25.75 -5.25
N ASP A 464 -28.00 25.51 -4.64
CA ASP A 464 -28.20 25.58 -3.20
C ASP A 464 -27.30 24.59 -2.46
N TYR A 465 -27.26 23.33 -2.92
CA TYR A 465 -26.36 22.33 -2.34
C TYR A 465 -24.89 22.73 -2.45
N LYS A 466 -24.45 23.34 -3.56
CA LYS A 466 -23.08 23.86 -3.69
C LYS A 466 -22.78 24.97 -2.68
N ILE A 467 -23.72 25.91 -2.48
CA ILE A 467 -23.58 26.97 -1.47
C ILE A 467 -23.47 26.36 -0.08
N ILE A 468 -24.33 25.40 0.25
CA ILE A 468 -24.31 24.67 1.53
C ILE A 468 -22.99 23.91 1.73
N VAL A 469 -22.51 23.18 0.72
CA VAL A 469 -21.25 22.44 0.81
C VAL A 469 -20.07 23.39 1.00
N ASN A 470 -20.01 24.49 0.24
CA ASN A 470 -18.97 25.51 0.41
C ASN A 470 -19.02 26.13 1.81
N PHE A 471 -20.21 26.38 2.35
CA PHE A 471 -20.37 26.87 3.72
C PHE A 471 -19.90 25.84 4.76
N LEU A 472 -20.29 24.56 4.64
CA LEU A 472 -19.83 23.50 5.53
C LEU A 472 -18.31 23.28 5.44
N GLN A 473 -17.71 23.38 4.25
CA GLN A 473 -16.25 23.35 4.08
C GLN A 473 -15.59 24.51 4.85
N ASN A 474 -16.13 25.73 4.75
CA ASN A 474 -15.64 26.86 5.55
C ASN A 474 -15.79 26.60 7.07
N CYS A 475 -16.89 26.00 7.51
CA CYS A 475 -17.06 25.59 8.92
C CYS A 475 -16.00 24.56 9.35
N LYS A 476 -15.68 23.57 8.49
CA LYS A 476 -14.61 22.59 8.73
C LYS A 476 -13.25 23.29 8.90
N GLU A 477 -12.94 24.26 8.05
CA GLU A 477 -11.68 25.01 8.13
C GLU A 477 -11.59 25.82 9.43
N LEU A 478 -12.70 26.45 9.85
CA LEU A 478 -12.83 27.18 11.11
C LEU A 478 -12.97 26.30 12.36
N LYS A 479 -12.99 24.97 12.20
CA LYS A 479 -13.19 23.99 13.27
C LYS A 479 -14.55 24.13 13.99
N ILE A 480 -15.58 24.56 13.27
CA ILE A 480 -16.97 24.59 13.72
C ILE A 480 -17.65 23.31 13.24
N PHE A 481 -17.78 22.33 14.12
CA PHE A 481 -18.32 21.01 13.77
C PHE A 481 -19.72 20.76 14.30
N ASP A 482 -20.12 21.37 15.41
CA ASP A 482 -21.44 21.13 16.00
C ASP A 482 -22.56 21.63 15.08
N ILE A 483 -23.38 20.69 14.61
CA ILE A 483 -24.54 20.94 13.75
C ILE A 483 -25.52 21.91 14.42
N LYS A 484 -25.70 21.85 15.74
CA LYS A 484 -26.60 22.77 16.46
C LYS A 484 -26.06 24.19 16.46
N THR A 485 -24.77 24.34 16.68
CA THR A 485 -24.07 25.63 16.59
C THR A 485 -24.15 26.19 15.17
N ILE A 486 -23.92 25.37 14.15
CA ILE A 486 -24.08 25.77 12.73
C ILE A 486 -25.50 26.29 12.47
N ARG A 487 -26.51 25.56 12.93
CA ARG A 487 -27.91 26.00 12.81
C ARG A 487 -28.16 27.33 13.50
N LYS A 488 -27.63 27.53 14.72
CA LYS A 488 -27.75 28.82 15.42
C LYS A 488 -27.07 29.97 14.67
N ILE A 489 -25.92 29.72 14.04
CA ILE A 489 -25.20 30.73 13.25
C ILE A 489 -26.05 31.19 12.06
N ILE A 490 -26.65 30.25 11.32
CA ILE A 490 -27.49 30.64 10.17
C ILE A 490 -28.83 31.25 10.58
N SER A 491 -29.35 30.94 11.78
CA SER A 491 -30.64 31.47 12.26
C SER A 491 -30.53 32.80 13.01
N ASN A 492 -29.33 33.28 13.33
CA ASN A 492 -29.14 34.51 14.10
C ASN A 492 -28.07 35.39 13.46
N GLU A 493 -28.53 36.39 12.71
CA GLU A 493 -27.68 37.37 12.01
C GLU A 493 -26.72 38.10 12.96
N LYS A 494 -27.15 38.43 14.19
CA LYS A 494 -26.26 39.08 15.17
C LYS A 494 -25.11 38.14 15.59
N LEU A 495 -25.41 36.86 15.81
CA LEU A 495 -24.40 35.88 16.21
C LEU A 495 -23.45 35.57 15.05
N ALA A 496 -23.97 35.51 13.82
CA ALA A 496 -23.19 35.46 12.59
C ALA A 496 -22.21 36.63 12.47
N ASN A 497 -22.69 37.86 12.63
CA ASN A 497 -21.87 39.07 12.55
C ASN A 497 -20.82 39.09 13.68
N ILE A 498 -21.17 38.74 14.92
CA ILE A 498 -20.20 38.64 16.03
C ILE A 498 -19.05 37.67 15.70
N VAL A 499 -19.35 36.49 15.12
CA VAL A 499 -18.32 35.51 14.75
C VAL A 499 -17.44 36.04 13.62
N LEU A 500 -18.03 36.67 12.60
CA LEU A 500 -17.31 37.22 11.45
C LEU A 500 -16.43 38.42 11.87
N ASP A 501 -16.99 39.36 12.61
CA ASP A 501 -16.33 40.59 13.03
C ASP A 501 -15.19 40.26 14.00
N SER A 502 -15.40 39.34 14.94
CA SER A 502 -14.32 38.86 15.82
C SER A 502 -13.14 38.26 15.04
N LYS A 503 -13.41 37.57 13.93
CA LYS A 503 -12.37 36.98 13.07
C LYS A 503 -11.68 38.03 12.20
N GLU A 504 -12.43 38.99 11.69
CA GLU A 504 -11.89 40.11 10.92
C GLU A 504 -11.03 41.04 11.78
N ASP A 505 -11.43 41.29 13.03
CA ASP A 505 -10.66 42.03 14.03
C ASP A 505 -9.34 41.32 14.36
N LYS A 506 -9.40 40.00 14.63
CA LYS A 506 -8.21 39.16 14.85
C LYS A 506 -7.27 39.22 13.65
N PHE A 507 -7.81 39.08 12.44
CA PHE A 507 -7.02 39.16 11.21
C PHE A 507 -6.37 40.53 11.04
N THR A 508 -7.13 41.61 11.24
CA THR A 508 -6.64 42.99 11.15
C THR A 508 -5.52 43.26 12.14
N LYS A 509 -5.64 42.74 13.37
CA LYS A 509 -4.59 42.82 14.39
C LYS A 509 -3.32 42.07 13.96
N MET A 510 -3.45 40.85 13.44
CA MET A 510 -2.31 40.09 12.91
C MET A 510 -1.59 40.82 11.76
N VAL A 511 -2.32 41.49 10.86
CA VAL A 511 -1.75 42.29 9.77
C VAL A 511 -0.96 43.49 10.31
N LYS A 512 -1.54 44.23 11.26
CA LYS A 512 -0.87 45.38 11.92
C LYS A 512 0.40 44.97 12.65
N ASP A 513 0.40 43.82 13.34
CA ASP A 513 1.58 43.32 14.05
C ASP A 513 2.70 42.89 13.09
N LYS A 514 2.36 42.37 11.90
CA LYS A 514 3.34 42.08 10.85
C LYS A 514 4.01 43.35 10.32
N GLU A 515 3.24 44.40 10.03
CA GLU A 515 3.78 45.68 9.51
C GLU A 515 4.80 46.29 10.47
N ARG A 516 4.63 46.08 11.77
CA ARG A 516 5.54 46.54 12.83
C ARG A 516 6.83 45.71 12.97
N THR A 517 6.91 44.52 12.39
CA THR A 517 8.03 43.58 12.63
C THR A 517 8.86 43.33 11.36
N PRO A 518 9.97 44.06 11.13
CA PRO A 518 10.79 43.86 9.93
C PRO A 518 11.44 42.48 9.90
N ILE A 519 11.05 41.65 8.94
CA ILE A 519 11.66 40.33 8.71
C ILE A 519 13.01 40.54 8.02
N ASN A 520 14.10 40.19 8.71
CA ASN A 520 15.46 40.22 8.17
C ASN A 520 16.21 38.89 8.46
N ILE A 521 17.41 38.74 7.89
CA ILE A 521 18.21 37.52 7.98
C ILE A 521 18.67 37.23 9.42
N GLU A 522 19.01 38.27 10.17
CA GLU A 522 19.45 38.13 11.57
C GLU A 522 18.33 37.56 12.43
N LYS A 523 17.10 38.07 12.27
CA LYS A 523 15.92 37.59 12.99
C LYS A 523 15.63 36.12 12.68
N ILE A 524 15.73 35.70 11.41
CA ILE A 524 15.56 34.29 11.02
C ILE A 524 16.61 33.41 11.70
N ASN A 525 17.88 33.83 11.69
CA ASN A 525 18.94 33.08 12.36
C ASN A 525 18.76 33.03 13.88
N GLN A 526 18.29 34.11 14.50
CA GLN A 526 17.93 34.16 15.92
C GLN A 526 16.81 33.15 16.23
N ILE A 527 15.74 33.11 15.42
CA ILE A 527 14.64 32.16 15.58
C ILE A 527 15.12 30.71 15.46
N ILE A 528 15.87 30.37 14.41
CA ILE A 528 16.43 29.03 14.24
C ILE A 528 17.32 28.66 15.44
N THR A 529 18.17 29.59 15.89
CA THR A 529 19.05 29.38 17.06
C THR A 529 18.24 29.18 18.34
N LYS A 530 17.16 29.96 18.52
CA LYS A 530 16.21 29.82 19.64
C LYS A 530 15.57 28.44 19.62
N PHE A 531 15.01 28.01 18.48
CA PHE A 531 14.41 26.69 18.31
C PHE A 531 15.40 25.54 18.57
N LEU A 532 16.66 25.67 18.18
CA LEU A 532 17.69 24.67 18.50
C LEU A 532 18.01 24.62 19.99
N LYS A 533 18.05 25.79 20.66
CA LYS A 533 18.30 25.91 22.10
C LYS A 533 17.17 25.30 22.92
N VAL A 534 15.92 25.64 22.59
CA VAL A 534 14.70 25.06 23.21
C VAL A 534 14.36 23.68 22.68
N LYS A 535 15.13 23.16 21.70
CA LYS A 535 14.97 21.85 21.08
C LYS A 535 13.59 21.65 20.43
N VAL A 536 12.99 22.68 19.83
CA VAL A 536 11.80 22.51 18.99
C VAL A 536 12.18 21.85 17.66
N ILE A 537 13.37 22.17 17.14
CA ILE A 537 13.91 21.58 15.91
C ILE A 537 15.27 20.92 16.15
N LYS A 538 15.64 19.98 15.29
CA LYS A 538 16.96 19.36 15.27
C LYS A 538 17.43 19.05 13.84
N PRO A 539 18.68 19.28 13.44
CA PRO A 539 19.15 19.01 12.06
C PRO A 539 18.87 17.57 11.60
N LEU A 540 18.25 17.39 10.43
CA LEU A 540 17.76 16.09 9.92
C LEU A 540 17.92 15.91 8.39
N MET A 541 19.05 16.30 7.81
CA MET A 541 19.29 16.11 6.36
C MET A 541 19.08 14.67 5.84
N LEU A 542 19.27 13.63 6.67
CA LEU A 542 19.08 12.23 6.31
C LEU A 542 17.70 11.87 5.75
N THR A 543 16.64 12.59 6.13
CA THR A 543 15.29 12.29 5.63
C THR A 543 15.10 12.69 4.17
N THR A 544 15.96 13.56 3.63
CA THR A 544 15.93 13.96 2.22
C THR A 544 16.73 13.00 1.34
N LEU A 545 17.16 11.84 1.85
CA LEU A 545 17.80 10.78 1.05
C LEU A 545 16.78 9.68 0.80
N ASN A 546 16.40 9.50 -0.47
CA ASN A 546 15.47 8.45 -0.85
C ASN A 546 16.22 7.17 -1.26
N THR A 547 15.83 6.04 -0.67
CA THR A 547 16.37 4.71 -0.97
C THR A 547 15.41 3.87 -1.81
N THR A 548 14.21 4.37 -2.13
CA THR A 548 13.18 3.58 -2.83
C THR A 548 13.59 3.16 -4.24
N SER A 549 14.54 3.84 -4.89
CA SER A 549 15.04 3.41 -6.22
C SER A 549 15.73 2.04 -6.23
N PHE A 550 16.20 1.56 -5.08
CA PHE A 550 16.83 0.25 -4.97
C PHE A 550 16.35 -0.58 -3.76
N ALA A 551 15.61 0.02 -2.82
CA ALA A 551 15.10 -0.61 -1.61
C ALA A 551 13.63 -0.24 -1.34
N VAL A 552 12.74 -0.75 -2.19
CA VAL A 552 11.27 -0.55 -2.10
C VAL A 552 10.63 -1.40 -1.00
N ASN A 553 11.23 -2.54 -0.67
CA ASN A 553 10.66 -3.46 0.32
C ASN A 553 11.17 -3.14 1.72
N TYR A 554 10.32 -3.33 2.72
CA TYR A 554 10.70 -3.26 4.11
C TYR A 554 9.88 -4.22 4.96
N PHE A 555 10.41 -4.51 6.14
CA PHE A 555 9.72 -5.25 7.18
C PHE A 555 9.59 -4.37 8.41
N LEU A 556 8.47 -4.48 9.09
CA LEU A 556 8.28 -3.95 10.43
C LEU A 556 8.57 -5.06 11.44
N LEU A 557 9.36 -4.70 12.44
CA LEU A 557 9.71 -5.52 13.59
C LEU A 557 9.12 -4.89 14.85
N LEU A 558 8.38 -5.65 15.65
CA LEU A 558 7.97 -5.26 16.99
C LEU A 558 8.63 -6.18 18.01
N LEU A 559 9.29 -5.61 19.02
CA LEU A 559 10.07 -6.33 20.02
C LEU A 559 9.75 -5.83 21.42
N ARG A 560 9.83 -6.72 22.41
CA ARG A 560 9.90 -6.30 23.82
C ARG A 560 11.18 -5.50 24.06
N SER A 561 11.05 -4.36 24.73
CA SER A 561 12.20 -3.49 24.99
C SER A 561 13.10 -4.09 26.06
N SER A 562 14.38 -4.32 25.74
CA SER A 562 15.43 -4.72 26.67
C SER A 562 16.78 -4.21 26.18
N ALA A 563 17.74 -3.98 27.08
CA ALA A 563 19.09 -3.54 26.69
C ALA A 563 19.78 -4.53 25.73
N LYS A 564 19.54 -5.83 25.93
CA LYS A 564 20.01 -6.91 25.04
C LYS A 564 19.44 -6.76 23.63
N ASN A 565 18.14 -6.53 23.49
CA ASN A 565 17.49 -6.38 22.18
C ASN A 565 17.90 -5.08 21.49
N GLU A 566 18.09 -3.99 22.23
CA GLU A 566 18.62 -2.74 21.67
C GLU A 566 20.00 -2.93 21.05
N LYS A 567 20.91 -3.62 21.75
CA LYS A 567 22.26 -3.90 21.26
C LYS A 567 22.20 -4.76 19.98
N LYS A 568 21.41 -5.83 19.99
CA LYS A 568 21.21 -6.73 18.83
C LYS A 568 20.66 -5.99 17.60
N ILE A 569 19.63 -5.17 17.79
CA ILE A 569 19.04 -4.34 16.71
C ILE A 569 20.08 -3.37 16.12
N LEU A 570 20.87 -2.72 16.97
CA LEU A 570 21.89 -1.76 16.52
C LEU A 570 23.00 -2.43 15.71
N GLN A 571 23.32 -3.70 15.96
CA GLN A 571 24.28 -4.48 15.15
C GLN A 571 23.73 -4.83 13.77
N LEU A 572 22.40 -4.94 13.61
CA LEU A 572 21.79 -5.27 12.31
C LEU A 572 21.77 -4.09 11.34
N LYS A 573 21.81 -2.84 11.83
CA LYS A 573 21.61 -1.63 10.99
C LYS A 573 22.57 -1.54 9.80
N GLN A 574 23.78 -2.07 9.93
CA GLN A 574 24.87 -1.96 8.95
C GLN A 574 24.61 -2.77 7.66
N TYR A 575 23.74 -3.78 7.72
CA TYR A 575 23.40 -4.65 6.59
C TYR A 575 22.29 -4.09 5.68
N PHE A 576 21.66 -2.97 6.05
CA PHE A 576 20.48 -2.45 5.37
C PHE A 576 20.70 -1.04 4.82
N PRO A 577 20.13 -0.70 3.65
CA PRO A 577 20.12 0.66 3.10
C PRO A 577 19.62 1.73 4.07
N ARG A 578 18.54 1.42 4.77
CA ARG A 578 17.90 2.32 5.72
C ARG A 578 17.29 1.53 6.86
N PHE A 579 17.51 2.03 8.06
CA PHE A 579 17.13 1.38 9.30
C PHE A 579 16.55 2.40 10.28
N ILE A 580 15.29 2.24 10.66
CA ILE A 580 14.58 3.15 11.57
C ILE A 580 14.26 2.40 12.86
N ILE A 581 14.65 2.93 14.01
CA ILE A 581 14.36 2.38 15.33
C ILE A 581 13.52 3.40 16.10
N ARG A 582 12.43 2.95 16.71
CA ARG A 582 11.60 3.72 17.61
C ARG A 582 11.50 2.98 18.94
N LYS A 583 11.88 3.64 20.03
CA LYS A 583 11.48 3.20 21.37
C LYS A 583 10.12 3.79 21.67
N VAL A 584 9.16 2.92 21.96
CA VAL A 584 7.77 3.31 22.09
C VAL A 584 7.17 2.77 23.39
N GLU A 585 6.18 3.48 23.91
CA GLU A 585 5.47 3.12 25.15
C GLU A 585 3.97 3.04 24.86
N GLY A 586 3.32 1.98 25.35
CA GLY A 586 1.88 1.79 25.11
C GLY A 586 1.06 2.79 25.91
N LEU A 587 0.19 3.55 25.24
CA LEU A 587 -0.65 4.58 25.88
C LEU A 587 -1.56 4.02 26.98
N ASN A 588 -1.93 2.73 26.87
CA ASN A 588 -2.88 2.07 27.77
C ASN A 588 -2.23 0.98 28.65
N THR A 589 -0.93 0.70 28.51
CA THR A 589 -0.31 -0.48 29.15
C THR A 589 1.01 -0.20 29.86
N GLU A 590 1.57 1.00 29.70
CA GLU A 590 2.92 1.40 30.18
C GLU A 590 4.07 0.48 29.72
N LYS A 591 3.77 -0.52 28.89
CA LYS A 591 4.75 -1.46 28.36
C LYS A 591 5.61 -0.78 27.31
N ARG A 592 6.91 -1.05 27.38
CA ARG A 592 7.91 -0.50 26.48
C ARG A 592 8.29 -1.50 25.40
N TYR A 593 8.35 -1.01 24.18
CA TYR A 593 8.65 -1.81 23.00
C TYR A 593 9.71 -1.13 22.13
N ILE A 594 10.36 -1.92 21.31
CA ILE A 594 11.20 -1.44 20.22
C ILE A 594 10.50 -1.78 18.92
N LYS A 595 10.17 -0.75 18.15
CA LYS A 595 9.70 -0.89 16.77
C LYS A 595 10.86 -0.59 15.84
N SER A 596 11.19 -1.51 14.95
CA SER A 596 12.21 -1.29 13.92
C SER A 596 11.63 -1.45 12.52
N ILE A 597 12.05 -0.62 11.58
CA ILE A 597 11.72 -0.72 10.15
C ILE A 597 13.04 -0.84 9.40
N PHE A 598 13.20 -1.91 8.63
CA PHE A 598 14.40 -2.17 7.85
C PHE A 598 14.05 -2.29 6.38
N TYR A 599 14.60 -1.38 5.59
CA TYR A 599 14.46 -1.36 4.14
C TYR A 599 15.49 -2.30 3.53
N PHE A 600 15.15 -2.98 2.45
CA PHE A 600 16.04 -3.94 1.78
C PHE A 600 15.75 -3.98 0.27
N PRO A 601 16.74 -4.38 -0.56
CA PRO A 601 16.52 -4.56 -2.00
C PRO A 601 15.49 -5.64 -2.30
N ALA A 602 15.10 -5.81 -3.56
CA ALA A 602 14.20 -6.90 -3.91
C ALA A 602 14.82 -8.26 -3.54
N LEU A 603 14.27 -8.94 -2.52
CA LEU A 603 14.65 -10.29 -2.12
C LEU A 603 13.63 -11.30 -2.64
N ASN A 604 14.09 -12.49 -3.01
CA ASN A 604 13.23 -13.56 -3.49
C ASN A 604 12.59 -14.23 -2.28
N PRO A 605 11.51 -15.00 -2.45
CA PRO A 605 10.84 -15.65 -1.33
C PRO A 605 11.79 -16.51 -0.46
N GLY A 606 12.79 -17.16 -1.04
CA GLY A 606 13.77 -17.95 -0.28
C GLY A 606 14.68 -17.09 0.61
N GLU A 607 15.20 -15.99 0.08
CA GLU A 607 16.03 -15.01 0.80
C GLU A 607 15.23 -14.30 1.90
N LYS A 608 13.96 -13.95 1.63
CA LYS A 608 13.07 -13.36 2.65
C LYS A 608 12.79 -14.34 3.79
N GLN A 609 12.51 -15.60 3.48
CA GLN A 609 12.31 -16.64 4.47
C GLN A 609 13.56 -16.84 5.34
N GLU A 610 14.73 -16.85 4.72
CA GLU A 610 16.02 -16.93 5.41
C GLU A 610 16.25 -15.71 6.32
N LEU A 611 15.93 -14.50 5.86
CA LEU A 611 16.00 -13.29 6.67
C LEU A 611 15.08 -13.35 7.90
N ILE A 612 13.82 -13.77 7.74
CA ILE A 612 12.89 -13.93 8.88
C ILE A 612 13.42 -14.98 9.86
N SER A 613 13.92 -16.11 9.36
CA SER A 613 14.53 -17.13 10.21
C SER A 613 15.69 -16.58 11.04
N ILE A 614 16.58 -15.78 10.42
CA ILE A 614 17.70 -15.15 11.14
C ILE A 614 17.18 -14.23 12.24
N LEU A 615 16.18 -13.39 11.96
CA LEU A 615 15.60 -12.49 12.95
C LEU A 615 14.91 -13.24 14.10
N MET A 616 14.18 -14.31 13.79
CA MET A 616 13.59 -15.18 14.81
C MET A 616 14.66 -15.81 15.71
N ASN A 617 15.77 -16.29 15.15
CA ASN A 617 16.87 -16.85 15.93
C ASN A 617 17.56 -15.78 16.80
N ILE A 618 17.73 -14.56 16.30
CA ILE A 618 18.34 -13.46 17.05
C ILE A 618 17.48 -13.03 18.24
N PHE A 619 16.16 -12.90 18.08
CA PHE A 619 15.29 -12.29 19.09
C PHE A 619 14.46 -13.30 19.90
N GLY A 620 14.25 -14.51 19.40
CA GLY A 620 13.52 -15.57 20.08
C GLY A 620 12.14 -15.11 20.56
N LYS A 621 11.83 -15.39 21.83
CA LYS A 621 10.53 -15.06 22.46
C LYS A 621 10.27 -13.55 22.63
N ASP A 622 11.27 -12.69 22.50
CA ASP A 622 11.09 -11.24 22.60
C ASP A 622 10.52 -10.62 21.32
N LEU A 623 10.61 -11.36 20.21
CA LEU A 623 10.01 -11.01 18.93
C LEU A 623 8.50 -11.07 19.03
N LEU A 624 7.83 -9.93 18.79
CA LEU A 624 6.38 -9.83 18.82
C LEU A 624 5.75 -9.84 17.42
N GLU A 625 6.44 -9.29 16.42
CA GLU A 625 5.87 -9.24 15.08
C GLU A 625 6.95 -9.01 14.04
N ILE A 626 6.84 -9.70 12.90
CA ILE A 626 7.56 -9.37 11.65
C ILE A 626 6.56 -9.34 10.52
N LYS A 627 6.27 -8.16 9.94
CA LYS A 627 5.35 -8.05 8.81
C LYS A 627 5.84 -7.14 7.70
N PRO A 628 5.57 -7.50 6.43
CA PRO A 628 5.68 -6.56 5.33
C PRO A 628 4.45 -5.64 5.32
N PHE A 629 4.69 -4.33 5.26
CA PHE A 629 3.64 -3.33 5.02
C PHE A 629 3.90 -2.66 3.68
N PHE A 630 2.84 -2.18 3.02
CA PHE A 630 2.95 -1.45 1.77
C PHE A 630 2.77 0.04 2.00
N SER A 631 3.60 0.85 1.35
CA SER A 631 3.48 2.31 1.31
C SER A 631 4.35 2.86 0.18
N SER A 632 3.97 4.00 -0.38
CA SER A 632 4.83 4.83 -1.25
C SER A 632 6.13 5.27 -0.57
N GLY A 633 6.16 5.25 0.77
CA GLY A 633 7.32 5.65 1.56
C GLY A 633 7.42 7.16 1.75
N PHE A 634 6.53 7.92 1.13
CA PHE A 634 6.29 9.33 1.40
C PHE A 634 5.39 9.48 2.63
N ILE A 635 5.70 10.48 3.46
CA ILE A 635 4.83 10.91 4.56
C ILE A 635 4.21 12.20 4.05
N GLU A 636 2.88 12.25 3.98
CA GLU A 636 2.16 13.43 3.56
C GLU A 636 2.50 14.61 4.47
N HIS A 637 2.46 15.81 3.88
CA HIS A 637 2.66 17.02 4.64
C HIS A 637 1.48 17.21 5.61
N PHE A 638 1.80 17.57 6.86
CA PHE A 638 0.81 17.89 7.87
C PHE A 638 1.25 19.12 8.66
N SER A 639 0.29 19.98 8.98
CA SER A 639 0.47 21.17 9.82
C SER A 639 -0.50 21.12 10.99
N LEU A 640 0.00 21.41 12.19
CA LEU A 640 -0.83 21.63 13.37
C LEU A 640 -1.22 23.09 13.57
N LEU A 641 -0.76 23.99 12.69
CA LEU A 641 -0.99 25.44 12.82
C LEU A 641 -2.48 25.78 12.84
N ASP A 642 -3.31 25.04 12.09
CA ASP A 642 -4.76 25.25 12.02
C ASP A 642 -5.48 24.97 13.34
N TYR A 643 -4.80 24.35 14.32
CA TYR A 643 -5.30 24.08 15.67
C TYR A 643 -4.59 24.91 16.75
N TYR A 644 -3.73 25.85 16.36
CA TYR A 644 -2.91 26.64 17.27
C TYR A 644 -3.42 28.09 17.33
N ASP A 645 -3.75 28.56 18.53
CA ASP A 645 -4.13 29.96 18.76
C ASP A 645 -2.85 30.79 18.97
N LEU A 646 -2.49 31.57 17.94
CA LEU A 646 -1.31 32.44 17.96
C LEU A 646 -1.38 33.56 19.01
N GLU A 647 -2.58 33.95 19.46
CA GLU A 647 -2.72 34.98 20.50
C GLU A 647 -2.54 34.40 21.89
N LYS A 648 -3.08 33.21 22.12
CA LYS A 648 -3.00 32.52 23.42
C LYS A 648 -1.72 31.69 23.59
N GLY A 649 -1.03 31.39 22.49
CA GLY A 649 0.17 30.56 22.53
C GLY A 649 -0.11 29.09 22.83
N GLU A 650 -1.31 28.59 22.55
CA GLU A 650 -1.70 27.22 22.89
C GLU A 650 -2.57 26.55 21.81
N TYR A 651 -2.65 25.23 21.84
CA TYR A 651 -3.56 24.48 20.99
C TYR A 651 -4.98 24.54 21.54
N PHE A 652 -5.95 25.00 20.74
CA PHE A 652 -7.34 25.03 21.20
C PHE A 652 -8.00 23.65 21.14
N TYR A 653 -8.91 23.41 22.08
CA TYR A 653 -9.66 22.18 22.20
C TYR A 653 -11.11 22.38 21.74
N THR A 654 -11.54 21.61 20.75
CA THR A 654 -12.91 21.56 20.24
C THR A 654 -13.47 20.17 20.48
N LYS A 655 -14.22 20.02 21.57
CA LYS A 655 -14.87 18.74 21.96
C LYS A 655 -15.73 18.16 20.81
N ASP A 656 -16.40 19.04 20.06
CA ASP A 656 -17.29 18.67 18.96
C ASP A 656 -16.60 17.88 17.86
N LEU A 657 -15.28 18.06 17.65
CA LEU A 657 -14.52 17.36 16.61
C LEU A 657 -14.71 15.84 16.71
N PHE A 658 -14.46 15.28 17.90
CA PHE A 658 -14.55 13.84 18.11
C PHE A 658 -15.97 13.37 18.44
N GLU A 659 -16.85 14.23 18.96
CA GLU A 659 -18.27 13.90 19.09
C GLU A 659 -18.94 13.71 17.72
N GLN A 660 -18.69 14.64 16.79
CA GLN A 660 -19.21 14.56 15.43
C GLN A 660 -18.55 13.43 14.63
N PHE A 661 -17.26 13.16 14.85
CA PHE A 661 -16.61 11.98 14.26
C PHE A 661 -17.21 10.68 14.80
N ASN A 662 -17.52 10.60 16.10
CA ASN A 662 -18.16 9.42 16.68
C ASN A 662 -19.60 9.21 16.15
N ALA A 663 -20.34 10.30 15.89
CA ALA A 663 -21.64 10.25 15.22
C ALA A 663 -21.50 9.69 13.79
N TYR A 664 -20.50 10.17 13.04
CA TYR A 664 -20.15 9.66 11.72
C TYR A 664 -19.80 8.17 11.74
N VAL A 665 -18.90 7.76 12.63
CA VAL A 665 -18.51 6.35 12.84
C VAL A 665 -19.74 5.49 13.16
N SER A 666 -20.61 5.94 14.07
CA SER A 666 -21.83 5.23 14.41
C SER A 666 -22.83 5.13 13.24
N LYS A 667 -22.85 6.13 12.34
CA LYS A 667 -23.69 6.14 11.16
C LYS A 667 -23.21 5.16 10.09
N ILE A 668 -21.91 5.14 9.77
CA ILE A 668 -21.37 4.25 8.73
C ILE A 668 -21.35 2.78 9.18
N LEU A 669 -21.31 2.54 10.48
CA LEU A 669 -21.33 1.20 11.08
C LEU A 669 -22.73 0.73 11.51
N LYS A 670 -23.78 1.53 11.30
CA LYS A 670 -25.12 1.28 11.85
C LYS A 670 -25.66 -0.13 11.58
N ASP A 671 -25.38 -0.64 10.38
CA ASP A 671 -25.89 -1.93 9.91
C ASP A 671 -24.89 -3.08 10.11
N ILE A 672 -23.81 -2.87 10.87
CA ILE A 672 -22.74 -3.82 11.08
C ILE A 672 -22.76 -4.31 12.52
N SER A 673 -23.05 -5.60 12.69
CA SER A 673 -22.87 -6.32 13.95
C SER A 673 -21.79 -7.37 13.75
N VAL A 674 -20.72 -7.30 14.54
CA VAL A 674 -19.62 -8.28 14.50
C VAL A 674 -19.48 -8.93 15.88
N PRO A 675 -19.25 -10.26 15.94
CA PRO A 675 -18.98 -10.93 17.20
C PRO A 675 -17.66 -10.45 17.80
N ARG A 676 -17.61 -10.34 19.13
CA ARG A 676 -16.39 -9.98 19.85
C ARG A 676 -15.40 -11.14 19.83
N ILE A 677 -14.13 -10.81 19.60
CA ILE A 677 -13.01 -11.76 19.67
C ILE A 677 -12.14 -11.38 20.86
N THR A 678 -11.88 -12.34 21.75
CA THR A 678 -10.99 -12.12 22.90
C THR A 678 -9.52 -12.16 22.44
N PRO A 679 -8.71 -11.13 22.74
CA PRO A 679 -7.29 -11.12 22.40
C PRO A 679 -6.51 -12.17 23.19
N PHE A 680 -5.59 -12.89 22.52
CA PHE A 680 -4.78 -13.94 23.12
C PHE A 680 -3.48 -13.45 23.72
N LYS A 681 -3.02 -14.18 24.72
CA LYS A 681 -1.70 -14.07 25.35
C LYS A 681 -1.01 -15.42 25.22
N GLY A 682 -0.19 -15.64 24.19
CA GLY A 682 0.60 -16.86 24.06
C GLY A 682 1.81 -16.68 23.16
N THR A 683 2.48 -17.78 22.83
CA THR A 683 3.77 -17.78 22.11
C THR A 683 3.59 -17.96 20.61
N TYR A 684 4.59 -17.54 19.82
CA TYR A 684 4.60 -17.69 18.37
C TYR A 684 4.79 -19.15 17.96
N PRO A 685 4.11 -19.60 16.89
CA PRO A 685 4.46 -20.86 16.29
C PRO A 685 5.81 -20.72 15.56
N ASN A 686 6.71 -21.68 15.76
CA ASN A 686 8.06 -21.72 15.15
C ASN A 686 8.02 -22.10 13.64
N LEU A 687 7.08 -21.53 12.86
CA LEU A 687 6.76 -21.99 11.50
C LEU A 687 7.89 -21.75 10.47
N LEU A 688 8.70 -20.71 10.69
CA LEU A 688 9.72 -20.25 9.72
C LEU A 688 11.15 -20.41 10.24
N ILE A 689 11.36 -21.10 11.38
CA ILE A 689 12.71 -21.33 11.91
C ILE A 689 13.44 -22.36 11.04
N GLY A 690 14.52 -21.93 10.41
CA GLY A 690 15.52 -22.77 9.78
C GLY A 690 16.77 -22.93 10.67
N LYS A 691 17.79 -23.63 10.14
CA LYS A 691 19.10 -23.74 10.79
C LYS A 691 19.67 -22.35 11.12
N GLU A 692 20.40 -22.24 12.21
CA GLU A 692 21.11 -21.01 12.55
C GLU A 692 22.06 -20.61 11.42
N LYS A 693 21.95 -19.36 10.99
CA LYS A 693 22.75 -18.74 9.93
C LYS A 693 23.06 -17.31 10.28
N LEU A 694 24.19 -16.81 9.79
CA LEU A 694 24.55 -15.42 9.98
C LEU A 694 23.95 -14.57 8.87
N ILE A 695 23.65 -13.30 9.19
CA ILE A 695 23.18 -12.34 8.19
C ILE A 695 24.25 -12.05 7.12
N SER A 696 25.54 -12.20 7.45
CA SER A 696 26.66 -12.15 6.51
C SER A 696 26.55 -13.23 5.43
N ASP A 697 26.15 -14.44 5.79
CA ASP A 697 26.00 -15.56 4.85
C ASP A 697 24.90 -15.26 3.83
N LEU A 698 23.78 -14.69 4.32
CA LEU A 698 22.70 -14.24 3.47
C LEU A 698 23.15 -13.09 2.55
N ALA A 699 23.89 -12.10 3.07
CA ALA A 699 24.41 -10.98 2.28
C ALA A 699 25.34 -11.44 1.15
N ASN A 700 26.23 -12.39 1.42
CA ASN A 700 27.15 -12.97 0.45
C ASN A 700 26.41 -13.76 -0.64
N LYS A 701 25.43 -14.58 -0.25
CA LYS A 701 24.57 -15.33 -1.17
C LYS A 701 23.75 -14.42 -2.11
N ILE A 702 23.18 -13.34 -1.58
CA ILE A 702 22.43 -12.38 -2.41
C ILE A 702 23.36 -11.71 -3.41
N SER A 703 24.56 -11.30 -2.95
CA SER A 703 25.55 -10.64 -3.79
C SER A 703 26.07 -11.51 -4.93
N SER A 704 26.24 -12.83 -4.71
CA SER A 704 26.65 -13.78 -5.74
C SER A 704 25.54 -14.03 -6.79
N ASN A 705 24.28 -14.07 -6.36
CA ASN A 705 23.15 -14.23 -7.28
C ASN A 705 23.02 -13.01 -8.21
N ALA A 706 23.19 -11.81 -7.67
CA ALA A 706 23.07 -10.58 -8.45
C ALA A 706 24.12 -10.41 -9.55
N THR A 707 25.32 -10.98 -9.39
CA THR A 707 26.35 -10.97 -10.44
C THR A 707 26.04 -11.89 -11.62
N ALA A 708 25.17 -12.89 -11.44
CA ALA A 708 24.78 -13.82 -12.50
C ALA A 708 23.59 -13.32 -13.34
N ASP A 709 22.77 -12.40 -12.79
CA ASP A 709 21.49 -11.96 -13.37
C ASP A 709 21.61 -10.64 -14.16
N THR A 710 22.34 -10.61 -15.28
CA THR A 710 22.12 -9.53 -16.28
C THR A 710 20.91 -9.89 -17.15
N LEU A 711 19.73 -9.40 -16.75
CA LEU A 711 18.48 -9.65 -17.47
C LEU A 711 18.52 -8.95 -18.84
N LYS A 712 18.63 -9.71 -19.94
CA LYS A 712 18.46 -9.21 -21.31
C LYS A 712 17.14 -9.74 -21.88
N LEU A 713 16.14 -8.85 -21.99
CA LEU A 713 14.83 -9.16 -22.54
C LEU A 713 14.78 -8.81 -24.04
N ASP A 714 15.13 -9.78 -24.90
CA ASP A 714 15.16 -9.58 -26.35
C ASP A 714 13.79 -9.87 -27.00
N LYS A 715 13.16 -8.87 -27.64
CA LYS A 715 11.78 -8.97 -28.17
C LYS A 715 11.58 -10.13 -29.15
N PRO A 716 12.44 -10.37 -30.16
CA PRO A 716 12.34 -11.54 -31.05
C PRO A 716 12.38 -12.87 -30.29
N GLN A 717 13.32 -13.03 -29.34
CA GLN A 717 13.40 -14.25 -28.53
C GLN A 717 12.15 -14.45 -27.67
N LEU A 718 11.61 -13.38 -27.08
CA LEU A 718 10.39 -13.43 -26.28
C LEU A 718 9.16 -13.79 -27.13
N ASN A 719 9.07 -13.28 -28.36
CA ASN A 719 8.02 -13.67 -29.29
C ASN A 719 8.14 -15.15 -29.70
N GLN A 720 9.36 -15.65 -29.90
CA GLN A 720 9.59 -17.07 -30.14
C GLN A 720 9.21 -17.92 -28.93
N LEU A 721 9.56 -17.47 -27.71
CA LEU A 721 9.16 -18.12 -26.46
C LEU A 721 7.63 -18.24 -26.34
N ILE A 722 6.87 -17.20 -26.71
CA ILE A 722 5.40 -17.25 -26.76
C ILE A 722 4.94 -18.35 -27.71
N LYS A 723 5.46 -18.36 -28.96
CA LYS A 723 5.09 -19.36 -29.98
C LYS A 723 5.37 -20.78 -29.48
N ASP A 724 6.55 -20.99 -28.90
CA ASP A 724 6.97 -22.29 -28.35
C ASP A 724 6.11 -22.72 -27.16
N TYR A 725 5.75 -21.77 -26.29
CA TYR A 725 4.90 -22.03 -25.13
C TYR A 725 3.51 -22.53 -25.52
N TYR A 726 2.86 -21.87 -26.49
CA TYR A 726 1.53 -22.30 -26.96
C TYR A 726 1.61 -23.54 -27.87
N SER A 727 2.75 -23.80 -28.52
CA SER A 727 2.95 -24.97 -29.41
C SER A 727 3.52 -26.20 -28.70
N PHE A 728 3.85 -26.10 -27.41
CA PHE A 728 4.57 -27.14 -26.67
C PHE A 728 3.94 -28.54 -26.72
N GLU A 729 2.60 -28.64 -26.78
CA GLU A 729 1.94 -29.94 -26.91
C GLU A 729 2.28 -30.65 -28.22
N LYS A 730 2.46 -29.90 -29.32
CA LYS A 730 2.90 -30.45 -30.60
C LYS A 730 4.32 -31.00 -30.48
N TYR A 731 5.21 -30.23 -29.85
CA TYR A 731 6.58 -30.68 -29.60
C TYR A 731 6.59 -31.94 -28.74
N LEU A 732 5.77 -32.03 -27.69
CA LEU A 732 5.73 -33.21 -26.82
C LEU A 732 5.25 -34.48 -27.56
N GLN A 733 4.44 -34.33 -28.61
CA GLN A 733 3.96 -35.47 -29.40
C GLN A 733 4.95 -35.96 -30.46
N ASP A 734 6.04 -35.24 -30.72
CA ASP A 734 7.05 -35.58 -31.72
C ASP A 734 8.44 -35.61 -31.07
N ARG A 735 9.12 -36.76 -31.12
CA ARG A 735 10.41 -36.93 -30.42
C ARG A 735 11.51 -36.08 -31.03
N ASP A 736 11.49 -35.89 -32.34
CA ASP A 736 12.55 -35.19 -33.06
C ASP A 736 12.39 -33.69 -32.84
N LEU A 737 11.16 -33.18 -32.95
CA LEU A 737 10.86 -31.78 -32.63
C LEU A 737 11.12 -31.45 -31.15
N LEU A 738 10.81 -32.36 -30.22
CA LEU A 738 11.12 -32.15 -28.80
C LEU A 738 12.62 -32.06 -28.54
N SER A 739 13.41 -32.92 -29.19
CA SER A 739 14.86 -32.95 -29.05
C SER A 739 15.49 -31.68 -29.63
N GLN A 740 15.05 -31.25 -30.80
CA GLN A 740 15.45 -29.97 -31.40
C GLN A 740 15.07 -28.78 -30.49
N PHE A 741 13.84 -28.76 -29.97
CA PHE A 741 13.39 -27.72 -29.05
C PHE A 741 14.24 -27.66 -27.79
N GLN A 742 14.58 -28.80 -27.18
CA GLN A 742 15.43 -28.86 -25.98
C GLN A 742 16.86 -28.37 -26.24
N GLN A 743 17.36 -28.50 -27.47
CA GLN A 743 18.68 -28.00 -27.87
C GLN A 743 18.68 -26.51 -28.22
N SER A 744 17.50 -25.93 -28.50
CA SER A 744 17.35 -24.51 -28.88
C SER A 744 17.85 -23.54 -27.82
N ASN A 745 18.27 -22.35 -28.26
CA ASN A 745 18.65 -21.26 -27.37
C ASN A 745 17.48 -20.80 -26.49
N ILE A 746 16.24 -20.81 -27.01
CA ILE A 746 15.05 -20.45 -26.23
C ILE A 746 14.87 -21.38 -25.03
N TYR A 747 15.02 -22.70 -25.21
CA TYR A 747 14.91 -23.65 -24.11
C TYR A 747 16.01 -23.44 -23.07
N LYS A 748 17.27 -23.33 -23.51
CA LYS A 748 18.42 -23.13 -22.62
C LYS A 748 18.30 -21.83 -21.81
N THR A 749 17.84 -20.75 -22.43
CA THR A 749 17.74 -19.43 -21.81
C THR A 749 16.51 -19.28 -20.94
N TYR A 750 15.31 -19.60 -21.44
CA TYR A 750 14.06 -19.22 -20.77
C TYR A 750 13.29 -20.38 -20.15
N ILE A 751 13.64 -21.64 -20.44
CA ILE A 751 12.91 -22.80 -19.91
C ILE A 751 13.65 -23.42 -18.72
N LYS A 752 12.99 -23.44 -17.57
CA LYS A 752 13.46 -24.11 -16.35
C LYS A 752 13.26 -25.62 -16.43
N GLY A 753 12.16 -26.05 -17.04
CA GLY A 753 11.81 -27.45 -17.19
C GLY A 753 10.34 -27.66 -17.56
N ILE A 754 9.98 -28.92 -17.77
CA ILE A 754 8.63 -29.36 -18.15
C ILE A 754 7.90 -29.82 -16.89
N ASN A 755 6.75 -29.21 -16.62
CA ASN A 755 5.86 -29.56 -15.51
C ASN A 755 4.51 -30.05 -16.05
N PHE A 756 3.66 -30.56 -15.16
CA PHE A 756 2.32 -31.01 -15.52
C PHE A 756 1.29 -30.76 -14.42
N LYS A 757 0.02 -30.63 -14.82
CA LYS A 757 -1.17 -30.65 -13.96
C LYS A 757 -1.91 -31.96 -14.14
N ILE A 758 -2.43 -32.53 -13.06
CA ILE A 758 -3.12 -33.84 -13.09
C ILE A 758 -4.63 -33.59 -13.14
N ASN A 759 -5.34 -34.34 -13.98
CA ASN A 759 -6.79 -34.44 -13.93
C ASN A 759 -7.21 -35.48 -12.89
N TYR A 760 -7.21 -35.08 -11.61
CA TYR A 760 -7.49 -35.99 -10.50
C TYR A 760 -8.88 -36.64 -10.59
N GLN A 761 -9.87 -35.97 -11.20
CA GLN A 761 -11.24 -36.47 -11.27
C GLN A 761 -11.35 -37.75 -12.09
N LYS A 762 -10.55 -37.91 -13.16
CA LYS A 762 -10.50 -39.17 -13.93
C LYS A 762 -9.98 -40.37 -13.13
N PHE A 763 -9.32 -40.11 -12.00
CA PHE A 763 -8.87 -41.12 -11.06
C PHE A 763 -9.78 -41.23 -9.84
N GLY A 764 -10.95 -40.58 -9.81
CA GLY A 764 -11.86 -40.59 -8.65
C GLY A 764 -11.36 -39.74 -7.47
N LEU A 765 -10.44 -38.80 -7.73
CA LEU A 765 -9.78 -37.96 -6.73
C LEU A 765 -10.01 -36.47 -7.03
N SER A 766 -9.65 -35.59 -6.11
CA SER A 766 -9.56 -34.14 -6.31
C SER A 766 -8.45 -33.53 -5.47
N ASN A 767 -7.90 -32.43 -5.96
CA ASN A 767 -6.93 -31.63 -5.23
C ASN A 767 -7.65 -30.44 -4.60
N TYR A 768 -7.76 -30.49 -3.28
CA TYR A 768 -8.37 -29.47 -2.46
C TYR A 768 -7.31 -28.52 -1.92
N TYR A 769 -7.72 -27.27 -1.79
CA TYR A 769 -6.95 -26.18 -1.24
C TYR A 769 -7.71 -25.65 -0.03
N LEU A 770 -7.08 -25.65 1.13
CA LEU A 770 -7.58 -25.05 2.35
C LEU A 770 -6.68 -23.88 2.71
N TYR A 771 -7.20 -22.67 2.55
CA TYR A 771 -6.63 -21.48 3.18
C TYR A 771 -7.33 -21.28 4.52
N ILE A 772 -6.59 -21.32 5.62
CA ILE A 772 -7.15 -21.27 6.98
C ILE A 772 -6.39 -20.25 7.82
N GLN A 773 -7.15 -19.41 8.54
CA GLN A 773 -6.60 -18.51 9.55
C GLN A 773 -7.22 -18.86 10.90
N PRO A 774 -6.43 -19.43 11.82
CA PRO A 774 -6.91 -19.64 13.16
C PRO A 774 -7.01 -18.32 13.91
N LEU A 775 -7.79 -18.33 14.99
CA LEU A 775 -7.68 -17.29 16.00
C LEU A 775 -6.29 -17.35 16.63
N PHE A 776 -5.86 -18.53 17.11
CA PHE A 776 -4.56 -18.75 17.75
C PHE A 776 -4.05 -20.19 17.55
N TYR A 777 -2.73 -20.39 17.51
CA TYR A 777 -2.10 -21.72 17.47
C TYR A 777 -1.73 -22.24 18.88
N LYS A 778 -1.73 -23.57 19.07
CA LYS A 778 -1.17 -24.22 20.27
C LYS A 778 0.35 -24.30 20.17
N ALA A 779 1.07 -23.92 21.22
CA ALA A 779 2.29 -24.64 21.62
C ALA A 779 1.84 -25.79 22.54
N LEU A 780 2.39 -26.99 22.35
CA LEU A 780 1.84 -28.32 22.64
C LEU A 780 1.05 -28.62 23.94
N ASP A 781 0.93 -27.76 24.94
CA ASP A 781 0.22 -28.03 26.20
C ASP A 781 -0.88 -26.99 26.48
N ASP A 782 -1.98 -27.40 27.13
CA ASP A 782 -3.22 -26.69 27.53
C ASP A 782 -4.49 -26.83 26.66
N ASP A 783 -5.64 -26.91 27.35
CA ASP A 783 -6.85 -27.69 27.04
C ASP A 783 -7.76 -27.30 25.86
N PHE A 784 -7.43 -26.36 24.98
CA PHE A 784 -8.12 -26.27 23.67
C PHE A 784 -7.39 -25.34 22.69
N LYS A 785 -6.93 -25.88 21.54
CA LYS A 785 -6.36 -25.16 20.36
C LYS A 785 -6.21 -26.15 19.18
N ILE A 786 -6.28 -25.68 17.92
CA ILE A 786 -6.25 -26.51 16.70
C ILE A 786 -5.05 -27.48 16.66
N ASP A 787 -5.32 -28.78 16.53
CA ASP A 787 -4.31 -29.81 16.33
C ASP A 787 -3.76 -29.75 14.88
N LEU A 788 -2.53 -29.26 14.76
CA LEU A 788 -1.83 -29.12 13.48
C LEU A 788 -1.50 -30.46 12.82
N ARG A 789 -1.24 -31.53 13.60
CA ARG A 789 -1.02 -32.87 13.05
C ARG A 789 -2.31 -33.42 12.44
N HIS A 790 -3.44 -33.16 13.09
CA HIS A 790 -4.75 -33.54 12.56
C HIS A 790 -5.14 -32.75 11.30
N LEU A 791 -4.90 -31.44 11.28
CA LEU A 791 -5.13 -30.58 10.12
C LEU A 791 -4.29 -31.03 8.91
N LEU A 792 -3.08 -31.53 9.17
CA LEU A 792 -2.14 -32.00 8.17
C LEU A 792 -2.24 -33.52 8.00
N GLN A 793 -3.42 -33.97 7.56
CA GLN A 793 -3.70 -35.36 7.23
C GLN A 793 -2.65 -36.00 6.33
N ASN A 794 -2.58 -37.33 6.29
CA ASN A 794 -1.67 -38.11 5.45
C ASN A 794 -1.81 -37.92 3.91
N THR A 795 -2.61 -36.98 3.42
CA THR A 795 -2.77 -36.69 1.99
C THR A 795 -2.41 -35.26 1.56
N PHE A 796 -1.79 -34.44 2.44
CA PHE A 796 -1.29 -33.12 2.04
C PHE A 796 -0.22 -33.23 0.94
N GLU A 797 -0.24 -32.35 -0.07
CA GLU A 797 0.80 -32.23 -1.08
C GLU A 797 1.86 -31.21 -0.68
N TYR A 798 1.43 -30.08 -0.11
CA TYR A 798 2.31 -29.05 0.41
C TYR A 798 1.57 -28.10 1.34
N ILE A 799 2.35 -27.45 2.21
CA ILE A 799 1.89 -26.38 3.09
C ILE A 799 2.69 -25.13 2.77
N LYS A 800 1.99 -24.01 2.72
CA LYS A 800 2.58 -22.69 2.52
C LYS A 800 2.01 -21.68 3.50
N ALA A 801 2.77 -20.64 3.79
CA ALA A 801 2.31 -19.48 4.54
C ALA A 801 2.95 -18.20 4.00
N PRO A 802 2.32 -17.04 4.20
CA PRO A 802 2.99 -15.76 3.94
C PRO A 802 4.29 -15.66 4.75
N ILE A 803 5.32 -15.04 4.17
CA ILE A 803 6.60 -14.81 4.85
C ILE A 803 6.44 -13.68 5.87
N MET A 804 5.98 -14.02 7.08
CA MET A 804 5.80 -13.14 8.23
C MET A 804 5.88 -13.91 9.55
N ALA A 805 5.99 -13.20 10.67
CA ALA A 805 5.87 -13.77 12.00
C ALA A 805 4.78 -13.03 12.80
N ASP A 806 3.69 -13.73 13.15
CA ASP A 806 2.65 -13.28 14.08
C ASP A 806 2.02 -14.51 14.80
N HIS A 807 1.10 -14.32 15.73
CA HIS A 807 0.43 -15.39 16.47
C HIS A 807 -0.65 -16.13 15.67
N ASP A 808 -1.15 -15.53 14.59
CA ASP A 808 -2.29 -16.03 13.80
C ASP A 808 -1.93 -16.20 12.31
N ILE A 809 -0.69 -16.63 12.03
CA ILE A 809 -0.18 -16.83 10.66
C ILE A 809 -1.11 -17.77 9.88
N PRO A 810 -1.67 -17.37 8.73
CA PRO A 810 -2.53 -18.24 7.96
C PRO A 810 -1.75 -19.34 7.22
N LEU A 811 -2.40 -20.47 6.99
CA LEU A 811 -1.86 -21.61 6.24
C LEU A 811 -2.63 -21.83 4.94
N LEU A 812 -1.90 -22.06 3.86
CA LEU A 812 -2.43 -22.57 2.59
C LEU A 812 -1.97 -24.02 2.43
N ILE A 813 -2.90 -24.95 2.60
CA ILE A 813 -2.68 -26.39 2.54
C ILE A 813 -3.29 -26.91 1.24
N SER A 814 -2.53 -27.70 0.48
CA SER A 814 -3.03 -28.45 -0.67
C SER A 814 -3.07 -29.92 -0.27
N PHE A 815 -4.15 -30.64 -0.55
CA PHE A 815 -4.27 -32.06 -0.23
C PHE A 815 -5.11 -32.81 -1.25
N ILE A 816 -4.86 -34.11 -1.38
CA ILE A 816 -5.60 -34.99 -2.29
C ILE A 816 -6.70 -35.70 -1.50
N PHE A 817 -7.90 -35.75 -2.04
CA PHE A 817 -9.03 -36.43 -1.41
C PHE A 817 -9.91 -37.14 -2.45
N PRO A 818 -10.62 -38.22 -2.09
CA PRO A 818 -11.70 -38.78 -2.89
C PRO A 818 -12.69 -37.71 -3.39
N TYR A 819 -13.09 -37.83 -4.65
CA TYR A 819 -13.99 -36.87 -5.30
C TYR A 819 -15.42 -36.89 -4.69
N ARG A 820 -16.07 -35.72 -4.63
CA ARG A 820 -17.44 -35.45 -4.11
C ARG A 820 -17.71 -35.61 -2.61
N THR A 821 -16.74 -36.06 -1.81
CA THR A 821 -16.87 -36.04 -0.35
C THR A 821 -15.51 -35.85 0.31
N PRO A 822 -15.00 -34.62 0.49
CA PRO A 822 -14.10 -34.38 1.59
C PRO A 822 -14.92 -34.63 2.84
N ASN A 823 -14.73 -35.80 3.48
CA ASN A 823 -15.61 -36.37 4.50
C ASN A 823 -16.25 -35.24 5.33
N ASP A 824 -17.54 -34.96 5.11
CA ASP A 824 -18.22 -33.76 5.62
C ASP A 824 -17.96 -33.59 7.12
N LYS A 825 -17.81 -34.70 7.83
CA LYS A 825 -17.45 -34.80 9.25
C LYS A 825 -16.07 -34.23 9.62
N ASN A 826 -15.03 -34.33 8.76
CA ASN A 826 -13.68 -33.79 9.01
C ASN A 826 -13.62 -32.27 8.91
N ILE A 827 -14.26 -31.70 7.88
CA ILE A 827 -14.39 -30.25 7.77
C ILE A 827 -15.40 -29.74 8.79
N LYS A 828 -16.47 -30.49 9.08
CA LYS A 828 -17.36 -30.22 10.23
C LYS A 828 -16.66 -30.39 11.58
N TRP A 829 -15.53 -31.10 11.70
CA TRP A 829 -14.70 -31.11 12.91
C TRP A 829 -13.92 -29.79 13.04
N LEU A 830 -13.31 -29.31 11.94
CA LEU A 830 -12.80 -27.93 11.86
C LEU A 830 -13.92 -26.90 12.11
N ALA A 831 -15.15 -27.18 11.67
CA ALA A 831 -16.31 -26.32 11.86
C ALA A 831 -16.98 -26.47 13.25
N LYS A 832 -16.82 -27.58 13.97
CA LYS A 832 -17.16 -27.69 15.40
C LYS A 832 -16.22 -26.82 16.22
N SER A 833 -14.99 -26.61 15.73
CA SER A 833 -14.05 -25.61 16.24
C SER A 833 -14.33 -24.16 15.76
N LYS A 834 -15.51 -23.83 15.18
CA LYS A 834 -15.90 -22.46 14.71
C LYS A 834 -15.57 -21.33 15.70
N LYS A 835 -15.53 -21.61 17.01
CA LYS A 835 -15.09 -20.66 18.06
C LYS A 835 -13.59 -20.33 18.02
N GLN A 836 -12.80 -21.00 17.17
CA GLN A 836 -11.33 -20.99 17.14
C GLN A 836 -10.73 -20.54 15.79
N LEU A 837 -11.58 -20.19 14.81
CA LEU A 837 -11.16 -19.74 13.47
C LEU A 837 -11.61 -18.30 13.20
N LEU A 838 -10.72 -17.52 12.57
CA LEU A 838 -11.09 -16.25 11.94
C LEU A 838 -11.79 -16.48 10.60
N GLY A 839 -11.36 -17.49 9.86
CA GLY A 839 -11.98 -17.87 8.60
C GLY A 839 -11.24 -18.99 7.87
N TYR A 840 -11.89 -19.57 6.87
CA TYR A 840 -11.26 -20.46 5.91
C TYR A 840 -11.91 -20.36 4.52
N TYR A 841 -11.12 -20.67 3.49
CA TYR A 841 -11.58 -20.98 2.14
C TYR A 841 -11.15 -22.40 1.80
N LEU A 842 -12.11 -23.26 1.50
CA LEU A 842 -11.87 -24.62 1.04
C LEU A 842 -12.40 -24.74 -0.39
N TYR A 843 -11.54 -25.12 -1.33
CA TYR A 843 -11.94 -25.21 -2.73
C TYR A 843 -11.14 -26.23 -3.53
N PHE A 844 -11.69 -26.65 -4.66
CA PHE A 844 -10.97 -27.39 -5.69
C PHE A 844 -11.00 -26.63 -7.02
N ILE A 845 -10.13 -27.01 -7.95
CA ILE A 845 -9.97 -26.34 -9.24
C ILE A 845 -10.78 -27.05 -10.32
N LYS A 846 -11.65 -26.32 -11.01
CA LYS A 846 -12.44 -26.80 -12.14
C LYS A 846 -11.75 -26.59 -13.47
N LYS A 847 -11.19 -25.40 -13.67
CA LYS A 847 -10.56 -25.01 -14.93
C LYS A 847 -9.35 -24.14 -14.66
N ILE A 848 -8.39 -24.17 -15.57
CA ILE A 848 -7.18 -23.36 -15.51
C ILE A 848 -7.01 -22.58 -16.81
N HIS A 849 -6.84 -21.26 -16.71
CA HIS A 849 -6.48 -20.38 -17.80
C HIS A 849 -5.04 -19.89 -17.62
N PHE A 850 -4.17 -20.17 -18.58
CA PHE A 850 -2.79 -19.69 -18.60
C PHE A 850 -2.67 -18.53 -19.58
N ASN A 851 -2.18 -17.40 -19.08
CA ASN A 851 -1.82 -16.23 -19.88
C ASN A 851 -0.30 -16.14 -20.00
N LEU A 852 0.19 -15.99 -21.23
CA LEU A 852 1.56 -15.59 -21.52
C LEU A 852 1.59 -14.67 -22.74
N HIS A 853 2.02 -13.42 -22.56
CA HIS A 853 2.23 -12.44 -23.63
C HIS A 853 3.20 -11.34 -23.15
N PHE A 854 3.77 -10.55 -24.06
CA PHE A 854 4.70 -9.45 -23.74
C PHE A 854 4.23 -8.08 -24.25
N GLU A 855 2.95 -7.95 -24.57
CA GLU A 855 2.40 -6.82 -25.34
C GLU A 855 2.21 -5.51 -24.54
N TYR A 856 1.76 -5.58 -23.28
CA TYR A 856 1.34 -4.36 -22.55
C TYR A 856 2.42 -3.72 -21.66
N ASN A 857 3.38 -4.50 -21.14
CA ASN A 857 4.28 -4.05 -20.06
C ASN A 857 5.76 -4.26 -20.37
N LEU A 858 6.16 -4.37 -21.64
CA LEU A 858 7.55 -4.49 -22.06
C LEU A 858 7.99 -3.24 -22.84
N GLY A 859 8.78 -2.39 -22.18
CA GLY A 859 9.40 -1.19 -22.76
C GLY A 859 10.83 -1.44 -23.28
N PRO A 860 11.50 -0.39 -23.80
CA PRO A 860 12.89 -0.47 -24.27
C PRO A 860 13.88 -0.88 -23.17
N GLU A 861 13.61 -0.44 -21.93
CA GLU A 861 14.45 -0.70 -20.75
C GLU A 861 14.04 -1.97 -19.97
N GLY A 862 13.15 -2.80 -20.53
CA GLY A 862 12.62 -4.00 -19.91
C GLY A 862 11.20 -3.85 -19.35
N TRP A 863 10.92 -4.41 -18.18
CA TRP A 863 9.57 -4.40 -17.60
C TRP A 863 9.10 -2.98 -17.23
N SER A 864 7.93 -2.59 -17.73
CA SER A 864 7.29 -1.30 -17.47
C SER A 864 5.88 -1.51 -16.93
N TYR A 865 5.77 -1.93 -15.66
CA TYR A 865 4.49 -2.04 -14.97
C TYR A 865 4.10 -0.69 -14.35
N ASN A 866 2.97 -0.12 -14.77
CA ASN A 866 2.43 1.13 -14.24
C ASN A 866 0.96 0.95 -13.82
N ALA A 867 0.65 1.25 -12.55
CA ALA A 867 -0.70 1.09 -12.02
C ALA A 867 -1.73 2.01 -12.71
N LYS A 868 -1.32 3.17 -13.23
CA LYS A 868 -2.18 4.08 -13.99
C LYS A 868 -2.56 3.52 -15.35
N HIS A 869 -1.60 2.90 -16.05
CA HIS A 869 -1.88 2.21 -17.31
C HIS A 869 -2.80 1.00 -17.09
N PHE A 870 -2.60 0.27 -15.99
CA PHE A 870 -3.54 -0.77 -15.58
C PHE A 870 -4.94 -0.22 -15.27
N ARG A 871 -5.05 0.90 -14.53
CA ARG A 871 -6.33 1.58 -14.25
C ARG A 871 -7.07 1.96 -15.52
N SER A 872 -6.39 2.64 -16.44
CA SER A 872 -6.92 2.99 -17.75
C SER A 872 -7.38 1.73 -18.53
N PHE A 873 -6.55 0.69 -18.59
CA PHE A 873 -6.89 -0.57 -19.25
C PHE A 873 -8.18 -1.21 -18.68
N VAL A 874 -8.34 -1.20 -17.36
CA VAL A 874 -9.54 -1.71 -16.70
C VAL A 874 -10.76 -0.85 -17.00
N HIS A 875 -10.64 0.48 -16.97
CA HIS A 875 -11.75 1.38 -17.29
C HIS A 875 -12.27 1.15 -18.72
N HIS A 876 -11.38 1.02 -19.71
CA HIS A 876 -11.79 0.66 -21.08
C HIS A 876 -12.56 -0.68 -21.12
N ILE A 877 -12.12 -1.70 -20.37
CA ILE A 877 -12.83 -3.00 -20.31
C ILE A 877 -14.22 -2.88 -19.69
N LEU A 878 -14.36 -2.07 -18.64
CA LEU A 878 -15.61 -1.97 -17.87
C LEU A 878 -16.64 -1.03 -18.51
N PHE A 879 -16.18 0.04 -19.15
CA PHE A 879 -17.03 1.16 -19.54
C PHE A 879 -17.09 1.42 -21.06
N GLU A 880 -16.21 0.81 -21.87
CA GLU A 880 -16.21 0.98 -23.33
C GLU A 880 -16.63 -0.31 -24.08
N PRO A 881 -17.89 -0.41 -24.55
CA PRO A 881 -18.37 -1.60 -25.25
C PRO A 881 -17.61 -1.92 -26.55
N GLN A 882 -17.06 -0.91 -27.21
CA GLN A 882 -16.24 -1.05 -28.42
C GLN A 882 -14.86 -1.66 -28.14
N PHE A 883 -14.38 -1.60 -26.90
CA PHE A 883 -13.04 -2.08 -26.54
C PHE A 883 -13.00 -3.61 -26.49
N LYS A 884 -12.71 -4.22 -27.64
CA LYS A 884 -12.68 -5.67 -27.80
C LYS A 884 -11.27 -6.22 -27.64
N ILE A 885 -10.90 -6.57 -26.42
CA ILE A 885 -9.75 -7.45 -26.17
C ILE A 885 -10.21 -8.90 -26.16
N LYS A 886 -9.53 -9.74 -26.96
CA LYS A 886 -9.62 -11.20 -26.89
C LYS A 886 -8.32 -11.76 -26.30
N PRO A 887 -8.24 -11.95 -24.97
CA PRO A 887 -7.05 -12.50 -24.36
C PRO A 887 -6.81 -13.93 -24.85
N ARG A 888 -5.55 -14.24 -25.19
CA ARG A 888 -5.17 -15.58 -25.65
C ARG A 888 -4.81 -16.44 -24.45
N PHE A 889 -5.79 -17.20 -23.94
CA PHE A 889 -5.54 -18.16 -22.87
C PHE A 889 -5.28 -19.57 -23.41
N LYS A 890 -4.33 -20.28 -22.80
CA LYS A 890 -4.28 -21.75 -22.87
C LYS A 890 -5.13 -22.31 -21.73
N THR A 891 -6.20 -23.02 -22.06
CA THR A 891 -7.20 -23.49 -21.09
C THR A 891 -7.09 -24.98 -20.85
N PHE A 892 -7.21 -25.41 -19.59
CA PHE A 892 -7.25 -26.82 -19.19
C PHE A 892 -8.50 -27.10 -18.35
N ASP A 893 -9.34 -28.02 -18.81
CA ASP A 893 -10.50 -28.51 -18.07
C ASP A 893 -10.10 -29.68 -17.16
N ILE A 894 -10.06 -29.42 -15.85
CA ILE A 894 -9.57 -30.39 -14.85
C ILE A 894 -10.72 -30.92 -13.99
N GLY A 895 -11.87 -30.22 -13.97
CA GLY A 895 -12.97 -30.49 -13.06
C GLY A 895 -14.36 -30.73 -13.65
N ALA A 896 -14.46 -31.13 -14.92
CA ALA A 896 -15.72 -31.59 -15.50
C ALA A 896 -16.00 -33.05 -15.09
N CYS A 897 -17.18 -33.31 -14.51
CA CYS A 897 -17.60 -34.63 -14.01
C CYS A 897 -18.51 -35.38 -15.02
N PRO A 898 -18.48 -36.72 -15.10
CA PRO A 898 -17.36 -37.56 -15.51
C PRO A 898 -17.74 -38.41 -16.74
N SER A 899 -16.76 -38.82 -17.53
CA SER A 899 -16.89 -40.06 -18.29
C SER A 899 -17.08 -41.22 -17.30
N ASN A 900 -17.95 -42.19 -17.55
CA ASN A 900 -18.26 -43.37 -16.69
C ASN A 900 -17.05 -44.24 -16.25
N LYS A 901 -15.83 -43.90 -16.65
CA LYS A 901 -14.61 -44.68 -16.41
C LYS A 901 -13.67 -43.96 -15.43
N ILE A 902 -13.65 -44.45 -14.19
CA ILE A 902 -12.64 -44.09 -13.19
C ILE A 902 -11.48 -45.09 -13.29
N PHE A 903 -10.24 -44.60 -13.33
CA PHE A 903 -9.05 -45.45 -13.33
C PHE A 903 -8.73 -45.98 -11.93
N SER A 904 -8.89 -47.30 -11.72
CA SER A 904 -8.56 -47.98 -10.46
C SER A 904 -7.04 -48.00 -10.21
N PRO A 905 -6.59 -48.23 -8.95
CA PRO A 905 -5.16 -48.33 -8.62
C PRO A 905 -4.38 -49.35 -9.47
N ASN A 906 -5.04 -50.43 -9.91
CA ASN A 906 -4.44 -51.48 -10.72
C ASN A 906 -4.27 -51.13 -12.20
N SER A 907 -4.94 -50.07 -12.68
CA SER A 907 -4.83 -49.60 -14.05
C SER A 907 -3.40 -49.15 -14.41
N ARG A 908 -3.02 -49.36 -15.68
CA ARG A 908 -1.73 -48.89 -16.22
C ARG A 908 -1.60 -47.38 -16.05
N GLN A 909 -2.69 -46.65 -16.23
CA GLN A 909 -2.76 -45.19 -16.10
C GLN A 909 -2.44 -44.75 -14.67
N PHE A 910 -3.08 -45.34 -13.65
CA PHE A 910 -2.82 -44.97 -12.26
C PHE A 910 -1.41 -45.36 -11.81
N LYS A 911 -0.93 -46.56 -12.19
CA LYS A 911 0.47 -46.98 -11.94
C LYS A 911 1.47 -46.01 -12.56
N THR A 912 1.23 -45.58 -13.79
CA THR A 912 2.06 -44.59 -14.48
C THR A 912 2.03 -43.22 -13.79
N LEU A 913 0.85 -42.77 -13.37
CA LEU A 913 0.68 -41.53 -12.62
C LEU A 913 1.39 -41.57 -11.26
N SER A 914 1.23 -42.65 -10.50
CA SER A 914 1.87 -42.85 -9.19
C SER A 914 3.39 -42.87 -9.32
N ALA A 915 3.93 -43.54 -10.34
CA ALA A 915 5.36 -43.53 -10.66
C ALA A 915 5.87 -42.11 -11.02
N LEU A 916 5.12 -41.37 -11.84
CA LEU A 916 5.43 -39.96 -12.15
C LEU A 916 5.38 -39.08 -10.90
N TYR A 917 4.44 -39.32 -9.99
CA TYR A 917 4.28 -38.55 -8.76
C TYR A 917 5.47 -38.78 -7.80
N LYS A 918 5.91 -40.04 -7.63
CA LYS A 918 7.14 -40.37 -6.88
C LYS A 918 8.38 -39.74 -7.50
N GLN A 919 8.50 -39.74 -8.84
CA GLN A 919 9.61 -39.13 -9.55
C GLN A 919 9.61 -37.59 -9.45
N LYS A 920 8.44 -36.95 -9.40
CA LYS A 920 8.29 -35.49 -9.26
C LYS A 920 8.88 -34.93 -7.96
N GLN A 921 9.04 -35.75 -6.92
CA GLN A 921 9.70 -35.37 -5.68
C GLN A 921 11.25 -35.35 -5.80
N LYS A 922 11.82 -36.07 -6.78
CA LYS A 922 13.28 -36.09 -7.06
C LYS A 922 13.61 -35.01 -8.09
N LYS A 923 14.57 -34.13 -7.78
CA LYS A 923 14.86 -32.86 -8.52
C LYS A 923 15.46 -33.02 -9.92
N GLU A 924 15.63 -34.23 -10.46
CA GLU A 924 16.32 -34.47 -11.73
C GLU A 924 15.37 -34.93 -12.84
N ILE A 925 14.83 -33.95 -13.58
CA ILE A 925 13.90 -34.19 -14.68
C ILE A 925 14.61 -33.91 -16.01
N LYS A 926 15.33 -34.92 -16.51
CA LYS A 926 15.88 -34.99 -17.89
C LYS A 926 15.77 -36.37 -18.55
N LYS A 927 15.22 -37.39 -17.88
CA LYS A 927 15.18 -38.76 -18.41
C LYS A 927 14.06 -38.94 -19.44
N THR A 928 14.39 -39.55 -20.58
CA THR A 928 13.48 -39.91 -21.69
C THR A 928 12.23 -40.65 -21.21
N ASP A 929 12.39 -41.48 -20.19
CA ASP A 929 11.32 -42.27 -19.59
C ASP A 929 10.22 -41.41 -18.90
N PHE A 930 10.61 -40.32 -18.23
CA PHE A 930 9.68 -39.37 -17.61
C PHE A 930 8.83 -38.66 -18.67
N LEU A 931 9.46 -38.23 -19.77
CA LEU A 931 8.77 -37.58 -20.88
C LEU A 931 7.83 -38.54 -21.61
N ASN A 932 8.23 -39.80 -21.81
CA ASN A 932 7.37 -40.84 -22.38
C ASN A 932 6.12 -41.07 -21.51
N LYS A 933 6.27 -41.12 -20.17
CA LYS A 933 5.16 -41.26 -19.23
C LYS A 933 4.20 -40.06 -19.28
N ILE A 934 4.72 -38.83 -19.30
CA ILE A 934 3.88 -37.62 -19.48
C ILE A 934 3.17 -37.65 -20.83
N ARG A 935 3.86 -37.98 -21.92
CA ARG A 935 3.28 -38.06 -23.27
C ARG A 935 2.14 -39.08 -23.30
N SER A 936 2.32 -40.27 -22.72
CA SER A 936 1.29 -41.30 -22.62
C SER A 936 0.04 -40.80 -21.90
N LEU A 937 0.20 -40.22 -20.71
CA LEU A 937 -0.94 -39.70 -19.94
C LEU A 937 -1.58 -38.46 -20.60
N SER A 938 -0.82 -37.65 -21.32
CA SER A 938 -1.31 -36.46 -22.01
C SER A 938 -2.20 -36.80 -23.20
N LYS A 939 -1.93 -37.90 -23.92
CA LYS A 939 -2.78 -38.38 -25.03
C LYS A 939 -4.21 -38.70 -24.55
N GLU A 940 -4.34 -39.29 -23.37
CA GLU A 940 -5.62 -39.61 -22.73
C GLU A 940 -6.23 -38.42 -21.95
N LYS A 941 -5.64 -37.22 -22.06
CA LYS A 941 -6.00 -36.01 -21.29
C LYS A 941 -6.08 -36.28 -19.77
N LEU A 942 -5.13 -37.06 -19.24
CA LEU A 942 -5.01 -37.39 -17.80
C LEU A 942 -4.04 -36.43 -17.09
N VAL A 943 -3.08 -35.89 -17.84
CA VAL A 943 -2.19 -34.81 -17.40
C VAL A 943 -2.12 -33.73 -18.47
N TYR A 944 -1.93 -32.49 -18.02
CA TYR A 944 -1.78 -31.30 -18.86
C TYR A 944 -0.37 -30.74 -18.69
N PRO A 945 0.52 -30.96 -19.66
CA PRO A 945 1.90 -30.53 -19.58
C PRO A 945 2.05 -29.03 -19.90
N TYR A 946 3.00 -28.38 -19.22
CA TYR A 946 3.30 -26.96 -19.40
C TYR A 946 4.77 -26.63 -19.15
N LEU A 947 5.26 -25.55 -19.76
CA LEU A 947 6.63 -25.09 -19.57
C LEU A 947 6.76 -24.22 -18.31
N SER A 948 7.77 -24.50 -17.50
CA SER A 948 8.20 -23.60 -16.42
C SER A 948 9.25 -22.64 -16.94
N LEU A 949 9.06 -21.34 -16.70
CA LEU A 949 9.96 -20.31 -17.20
C LEU A 949 11.06 -19.96 -16.17
N LYS A 950 12.19 -19.44 -16.66
CA LYS A 950 13.31 -18.83 -15.90
C LYS A 950 13.85 -17.61 -16.66
N ASN A 951 14.75 -16.85 -16.02
CA ASN A 951 15.47 -15.72 -16.64
C ASN A 951 14.58 -14.60 -17.20
N LEU A 952 13.37 -14.44 -16.66
CA LEU A 952 12.46 -13.34 -16.99
C LEU A 952 12.40 -12.26 -15.89
N GLY A 953 13.11 -12.44 -14.78
CA GLY A 953 13.11 -11.49 -13.66
C GLY A 953 11.77 -11.40 -12.90
N LEU A 954 10.89 -12.41 -13.06
CA LEU A 954 9.57 -12.48 -12.41
C LEU A 954 9.67 -13.16 -11.02
N ASP A 955 10.33 -12.48 -10.09
CA ASP A 955 10.69 -13.04 -8.78
C ASP A 955 9.57 -13.01 -7.73
N HIS A 956 8.51 -12.24 -7.97
CA HIS A 956 7.39 -12.09 -7.04
C HIS A 956 6.16 -12.83 -7.52
N THR A 957 5.47 -13.47 -6.58
CA THR A 957 4.20 -14.15 -6.82
C THR A 957 3.12 -13.57 -5.92
N TYR A 958 2.01 -13.20 -6.54
CA TYR A 958 0.79 -12.77 -5.86
C TYR A 958 -0.32 -13.78 -6.13
N LEU A 959 -1.08 -14.11 -5.10
CA LEU A 959 -2.22 -15.03 -5.19
C LEU A 959 -3.46 -14.30 -4.66
N ILE A 960 -4.44 -14.11 -5.52
CA ILE A 960 -5.71 -13.49 -5.18
C ILE A 960 -6.77 -14.59 -5.14
N ILE A 961 -7.59 -14.65 -4.10
CA ILE A 961 -8.68 -15.63 -3.96
C ILE A 961 -10.01 -14.87 -3.85
N ILE A 962 -10.93 -15.16 -4.76
CA ILE A 962 -12.27 -14.58 -4.85
C ILE A 962 -13.28 -15.72 -4.85
N PRO A 963 -13.90 -16.07 -3.72
CA PRO A 963 -14.76 -17.26 -3.60
C PRO A 963 -16.06 -17.13 -4.40
N HIS A 964 -16.72 -15.98 -4.37
CA HIS A 964 -18.05 -15.79 -4.95
C HIS A 964 -17.99 -14.89 -6.19
N VAL A 965 -18.01 -15.49 -7.38
CA VAL A 965 -17.95 -14.76 -8.66
C VAL A 965 -19.21 -15.02 -9.48
N ARG A 966 -19.90 -13.96 -9.91
CA ARG A 966 -21.04 -14.08 -10.83
C ARG A 966 -20.54 -14.52 -12.21
N ARG A 967 -21.33 -15.33 -12.92
CA ARG A 967 -20.96 -15.85 -14.24
C ARG A 967 -20.61 -14.73 -15.24
N ASP A 968 -21.34 -13.63 -15.21
CA ASP A 968 -21.12 -12.48 -16.10
C ASP A 968 -19.83 -11.70 -15.77
N ASP A 969 -19.46 -11.63 -14.49
CA ASP A 969 -18.25 -10.93 -14.03
C ASP A 969 -16.98 -11.70 -14.36
N LYS A 970 -17.07 -13.04 -14.41
CA LYS A 970 -15.94 -13.94 -14.68
C LYS A 970 -15.19 -13.56 -15.96
N GLU A 971 -15.91 -13.34 -17.07
CA GLU A 971 -15.29 -12.99 -18.35
C GLU A 971 -14.63 -11.60 -18.30
N ARG A 972 -15.20 -10.65 -17.56
CA ARG A 972 -14.59 -9.33 -17.35
C ARG A 972 -13.32 -9.42 -16.52
N LEU A 973 -13.33 -10.21 -15.44
CA LEU A 973 -12.14 -10.45 -14.62
C LEU A 973 -11.02 -11.15 -15.39
N LEU A 974 -11.34 -12.12 -16.25
CA LEU A 974 -10.36 -12.76 -17.14
C LEU A 974 -9.68 -11.71 -18.04
N LYS A 975 -10.44 -10.80 -18.65
CA LYS A 975 -9.89 -9.70 -19.46
C LYS A 975 -9.07 -8.71 -18.64
N ILE A 976 -9.53 -8.32 -17.45
CA ILE A 976 -8.80 -7.40 -16.57
C ILE A 976 -7.43 -7.98 -16.23
N PHE A 977 -7.39 -9.22 -15.76
CA PHE A 977 -6.14 -9.85 -15.32
C PHE A 977 -5.29 -10.41 -16.48
N SER A 978 -5.76 -10.33 -17.73
CA SER A 978 -4.92 -10.56 -18.90
C SER A 978 -3.97 -9.40 -19.20
N TYR A 979 -4.07 -8.27 -18.49
CA TYR A 979 -3.06 -7.21 -18.55
C TYR A 979 -1.67 -7.72 -18.17
N PHE A 980 -1.59 -8.65 -17.21
CA PHE A 980 -0.33 -9.15 -16.67
C PHE A 980 0.26 -10.24 -17.57
N ASN A 981 1.53 -10.04 -17.95
CA ASN A 981 2.25 -10.83 -18.95
C ASN A 981 2.30 -12.33 -18.67
N HIS A 982 2.37 -12.71 -17.40
CA HIS A 982 2.37 -14.11 -16.99
C HIS A 982 1.43 -14.27 -15.80
N SER A 983 0.26 -14.86 -16.06
CA SER A 983 -0.74 -15.11 -15.04
C SER A 983 -1.39 -16.47 -15.21
N ARG A 984 -1.92 -17.01 -14.10
CA ARG A 984 -2.71 -18.24 -14.07
C ARG A 984 -3.99 -17.97 -13.32
N ILE A 985 -5.11 -18.13 -13.99
CA ILE A 985 -6.44 -17.92 -13.41
C ILE A 985 -7.12 -19.27 -13.29
N TYR A 986 -7.55 -19.64 -12.09
CA TYR A 986 -8.20 -20.91 -11.79
C TYR A 986 -9.69 -20.64 -11.52
N GLU A 987 -10.58 -21.29 -12.27
CA GLU A 987 -11.99 -21.39 -11.90
C GLU A 987 -12.08 -22.42 -10.75
N ILE A 988 -12.67 -22.02 -9.63
CA ILE A 988 -12.76 -22.84 -8.41
C ILE A 988 -14.21 -23.02 -7.95
N GLU A 989 -14.44 -24.07 -7.18
CA GLU A 989 -15.72 -24.37 -6.51
C GLU A 989 -15.39 -24.87 -5.10
N GLY A 990 -16.25 -24.56 -4.13
CA GLY A 990 -16.02 -24.94 -2.76
C GLY A 990 -16.91 -24.23 -1.76
N GLU A 991 -16.36 -24.00 -0.58
CA GLU A 991 -17.05 -23.34 0.53
C GLU A 991 -16.13 -22.35 1.25
N SER A 992 -16.76 -21.38 1.90
CA SER A 992 -16.10 -20.33 2.65
C SER A 992 -16.76 -20.14 4.00
N PHE A 993 -15.94 -19.78 4.98
CA PHE A 993 -16.38 -19.43 6.32
C PHE A 993 -15.60 -18.21 6.80
N LEU A 994 -16.31 -17.27 7.42
CA LEU A 994 -15.72 -16.16 8.15
C LEU A 994 -16.35 -16.11 9.53
N HIS A 995 -15.56 -15.78 10.54
CA HIS A 995 -16.04 -15.66 11.91
C HIS A 995 -17.25 -14.71 11.97
N GLY A 996 -18.34 -15.18 12.58
CA GLY A 996 -19.62 -14.48 12.65
C GLY A 996 -20.53 -14.58 11.43
N LYS A 997 -20.19 -15.40 10.43
CA LYS A 997 -21.06 -15.77 9.30
C LYS A 997 -21.27 -17.28 9.25
N ASP A 998 -22.35 -17.69 8.59
CA ASP A 998 -22.57 -19.09 8.25
C ASP A 998 -21.62 -19.55 7.14
N ILE A 999 -21.54 -20.87 6.95
CA ILE A 999 -20.76 -21.46 5.87
C ILE A 999 -21.51 -21.21 4.56
N GLU A 1000 -20.83 -20.63 3.59
CA GLU A 1000 -21.37 -20.34 2.27
C GLU A 1000 -20.65 -21.20 1.22
N SER A 1001 -21.39 -22.08 0.54
CA SER A 1001 -20.93 -22.80 -0.64
C SER A 1001 -20.97 -21.90 -1.87
N PHE A 1002 -20.04 -22.09 -2.81
CA PHE A 1002 -19.98 -21.39 -4.09
C PHE A 1002 -19.66 -22.35 -5.24
N GLU A 1003 -20.41 -22.23 -6.32
CA GLU A 1003 -20.22 -23.03 -7.55
C GLU A 1003 -19.15 -22.45 -8.49
N LEU A 1004 -18.85 -21.16 -8.33
CA LEU A 1004 -17.91 -20.40 -9.15
C LEU A 1004 -17.20 -19.34 -8.32
N GLY A 1005 -15.91 -19.54 -8.16
CA GLY A 1005 -14.95 -18.55 -7.69
C GLY A 1005 -13.73 -18.48 -8.62
N LEU A 1006 -12.83 -17.56 -8.33
CA LEU A 1006 -11.57 -17.39 -9.06
C LEU A 1006 -10.37 -17.36 -8.10
N VAL A 1007 -9.31 -18.04 -8.48
CA VAL A 1007 -7.97 -17.82 -7.93
C VAL A 1007 -7.10 -17.24 -9.01
N ILE A 1008 -6.52 -16.06 -8.79
CA ILE A 1008 -5.66 -15.38 -9.76
C ILE A 1008 -4.24 -15.41 -9.23
N LYS A 1009 -3.32 -16.00 -9.99
CA LYS A 1009 -1.91 -16.06 -9.64
C LYS A 1009 -1.09 -15.23 -10.62
N LEU A 1010 -0.49 -14.15 -10.13
CA LEU A 1010 0.32 -13.22 -10.91
C LEU A 1010 1.81 -13.47 -10.65
N TYR A 1011 2.61 -13.37 -11.71
CA TYR A 1011 4.07 -13.45 -11.65
C TYR A 1011 4.64 -12.11 -12.11
N LEU A 1012 5.26 -11.36 -11.19
CA LEU A 1012 5.67 -9.98 -11.41
C LEU A 1012 7.16 -9.78 -11.11
N PRO A 1013 7.83 -8.81 -11.77
CA PRO A 1013 9.15 -8.38 -11.37
C PRO A 1013 9.10 -7.60 -10.06
N ALA A 1014 10.27 -7.21 -9.55
CA ALA A 1014 10.35 -6.31 -8.41
C ALA A 1014 9.78 -4.94 -8.79
N LEU A 1015 8.70 -4.54 -8.13
CA LEU A 1015 8.02 -3.26 -8.33
C LEU A 1015 7.31 -2.82 -7.05
N GLU A 1016 6.92 -1.55 -7.02
CA GLU A 1016 6.06 -1.01 -5.97
C GLU A 1016 4.61 -1.45 -6.20
N PHE A 1017 4.15 -2.42 -5.41
CA PHE A 1017 2.84 -3.08 -5.63
C PHE A 1017 1.68 -2.35 -4.95
N SER A 1018 1.96 -1.42 -4.01
CA SER A 1018 0.92 -0.73 -3.24
C SER A 1018 -0.16 -0.09 -4.12
N PRO A 1019 0.20 0.63 -5.21
CA PRO A 1019 -0.81 1.25 -6.07
C PRO A 1019 -1.71 0.24 -6.79
N PHE A 1020 -1.14 -0.89 -7.25
CA PHE A 1020 -1.92 -1.98 -7.86
C PHE A 1020 -2.88 -2.62 -6.86
N GLN A 1021 -2.44 -2.82 -5.63
CA GLN A 1021 -3.27 -3.40 -4.57
C GLN A 1021 -4.45 -2.50 -4.22
N THR A 1022 -4.23 -1.19 -4.05
CA THR A 1022 -5.32 -0.22 -3.85
C THR A 1022 -6.34 -0.29 -4.97
N PHE A 1023 -5.89 -0.30 -6.22
CA PHE A 1023 -6.80 -0.36 -7.35
C PHE A 1023 -7.51 -1.73 -7.49
N PHE A 1024 -6.88 -2.85 -7.09
CA PHE A 1024 -7.57 -4.14 -7.00
C PHE A 1024 -8.75 -4.11 -6.02
N HIS A 1025 -8.62 -3.42 -4.88
CA HIS A 1025 -9.73 -3.24 -3.94
C HIS A 1025 -10.90 -2.51 -4.60
N GLU A 1026 -10.62 -1.46 -5.38
CA GLU A 1026 -11.65 -0.68 -6.11
C GLU A 1026 -12.33 -1.51 -7.20
N VAL A 1027 -11.57 -2.34 -7.94
CA VAL A 1027 -12.12 -3.29 -8.92
C VAL A 1027 -13.02 -4.31 -8.25
N PHE A 1028 -12.61 -4.88 -7.11
CA PHE A 1028 -13.43 -5.86 -6.39
C PHE A 1028 -14.67 -5.23 -5.77
N GLU A 1029 -14.59 -3.98 -5.32
CA GLU A 1029 -15.74 -3.20 -4.88
C GLU A 1029 -16.75 -2.97 -6.01
N TYR A 1030 -16.28 -2.63 -7.22
CA TYR A 1030 -17.14 -2.46 -8.41
C TYR A 1030 -17.97 -3.73 -8.68
N PHE A 1031 -17.35 -4.90 -8.57
CA PHE A 1031 -18.04 -6.19 -8.74
C PHE A 1031 -18.87 -6.62 -7.52
N GLY A 1032 -18.79 -5.90 -6.40
CA GLY A 1032 -19.51 -6.21 -5.16
C GLY A 1032 -18.91 -7.34 -4.34
N PHE A 1033 -17.63 -7.65 -4.53
CA PHE A 1033 -16.93 -8.68 -3.76
C PHE A 1033 -16.54 -8.13 -2.39
N ASN A 1034 -17.26 -8.58 -1.36
CA ASN A 1034 -17.00 -8.15 0.03
C ASN A 1034 -15.90 -8.97 0.72
N ASN A 1035 -15.65 -10.20 0.26
CA ASN A 1035 -14.67 -11.10 0.83
C ASN A 1035 -13.70 -11.57 -0.26
N PHE A 1036 -12.43 -11.23 -0.16
CA PHE A 1036 -11.35 -11.72 -1.00
C PHE A 1036 -10.03 -11.67 -0.22
N LEU A 1037 -9.00 -12.35 -0.74
CA LEU A 1037 -7.67 -12.36 -0.14
C LEU A 1037 -6.62 -12.00 -1.17
N ILE A 1038 -5.62 -11.20 -0.78
CA ILE A 1038 -4.45 -10.89 -1.60
C ILE A 1038 -3.19 -11.36 -0.85
N LEU A 1039 -2.69 -12.52 -1.23
CA LEU A 1039 -1.54 -13.15 -0.60
C LEU A 1039 -0.27 -12.84 -1.40
N LYS A 1040 0.75 -12.32 -0.72
CA LYS A 1040 2.07 -12.02 -1.28
C LYS A 1040 3.14 -12.93 -0.68
N ASP A 1041 4.14 -13.26 -1.48
CA ASP A 1041 5.39 -13.92 -1.03
C ASP A 1041 5.10 -15.16 -0.17
N ILE A 1042 4.25 -16.07 -0.66
CA ILE A 1042 3.89 -17.29 0.09
C ILE A 1042 5.03 -18.32 -0.03
N ALA A 1043 5.66 -18.67 1.09
CA ALA A 1043 6.76 -19.64 1.15
C ALA A 1043 6.27 -21.04 1.50
N LYS A 1044 7.05 -22.06 1.10
CA LYS A 1044 6.84 -23.44 1.53
C LYS A 1044 7.31 -23.61 2.98
N LEU A 1045 6.52 -24.30 3.79
CA LEU A 1045 6.80 -24.55 5.19
C LEU A 1045 7.54 -25.89 5.41
N SER A 1046 8.59 -26.17 4.65
CA SER A 1046 9.30 -27.45 4.77
C SER A 1046 9.95 -27.66 6.15
N GLY A 1047 10.48 -26.60 6.77
CA GLY A 1047 11.05 -26.68 8.12
C GLY A 1047 10.00 -27.01 9.19
N PHE A 1048 8.83 -26.40 9.09
CA PHE A 1048 7.71 -26.69 9.98
C PHE A 1048 7.19 -28.13 9.84
N ILE A 1049 7.06 -28.65 8.60
CA ILE A 1049 6.68 -30.05 8.39
C ILE A 1049 7.67 -30.98 9.10
N LYS A 1050 8.98 -30.70 8.99
CA LYS A 1050 10.04 -31.45 9.70
C LYS A 1050 9.99 -31.32 11.23
N SER A 1051 9.35 -30.27 11.77
CA SER A 1051 9.16 -30.13 13.21
C SER A 1051 7.95 -30.91 13.72
N LEU A 1052 7.03 -31.30 12.83
CA LEU A 1052 5.83 -32.05 13.18
C LEU A 1052 6.01 -33.57 13.01
N TYR A 1053 6.82 -33.99 12.03
CA TYR A 1053 7.04 -35.37 11.59
C TYR A 1053 8.54 -35.70 11.48
N ASP A 1054 8.93 -36.97 11.61
CA ASP A 1054 10.32 -37.39 11.43
C ASP A 1054 10.73 -37.31 9.94
N LEU A 1055 12.00 -36.99 9.69
CA LEU A 1055 12.56 -36.77 8.35
C LEU A 1055 12.58 -38.04 7.50
N SER A 1056 12.87 -39.18 8.13
CA SER A 1056 12.90 -40.50 7.51
C SER A 1056 11.54 -40.86 6.87
N GLU A 1057 10.45 -40.56 7.59
CA GLU A 1057 9.06 -40.85 7.17
C GLU A 1057 8.62 -40.02 5.95
N LEU A 1058 9.17 -38.81 5.77
CA LEU A 1058 8.78 -37.91 4.68
C LEU A 1058 9.47 -38.22 3.35
N GLU A 1059 10.56 -38.99 3.34
CA GLU A 1059 11.28 -39.35 2.10
C GLU A 1059 10.49 -40.34 1.23
N GLU A 1060 9.65 -41.19 1.86
CA GLU A 1060 8.78 -42.14 1.18
C GLU A 1060 7.33 -41.65 1.02
N TYR A 1061 7.03 -40.47 1.56
CA TYR A 1061 5.68 -39.93 1.64
C TYR A 1061 5.05 -39.71 0.25
N ASN A 1062 4.00 -40.49 -0.04
CA ASN A 1062 3.19 -40.36 -1.25
C ASN A 1062 1.71 -40.17 -0.88
N PRO A 1063 1.13 -38.97 -1.04
CA PRO A 1063 -0.27 -38.71 -0.69
C PRO A 1063 -1.26 -39.57 -1.50
N LEU A 1064 -0.88 -40.02 -2.71
CA LEU A 1064 -1.70 -40.95 -3.51
C LEU A 1064 -1.71 -42.38 -2.95
N GLY A 1065 -0.69 -42.78 -2.19
CA GLY A 1065 -0.58 -44.12 -1.59
C GLY A 1065 -1.33 -44.25 -0.27
N ASN A 1066 -1.84 -43.15 0.28
CA ASN A 1066 -2.48 -43.09 1.59
C ASN A 1066 -4.02 -43.19 1.54
N LEU A 1067 -4.58 -43.44 0.35
CA LEU A 1067 -6.00 -43.69 0.12
C LEU A 1067 -6.21 -45.17 -0.21
N GLN A 1068 -7.31 -45.77 0.27
CA GLN A 1068 -7.68 -47.16 -0.05
C GLN A 1068 -8.79 -47.17 -1.08
N TRP A 1069 -8.72 -48.11 -2.02
CA TRP A 1069 -9.76 -48.31 -3.01
C TRP A 1069 -10.80 -49.29 -2.49
N SER A 1070 -12.07 -48.89 -2.45
CA SER A 1070 -13.20 -49.78 -2.22
C SER A 1070 -13.54 -50.46 -3.55
N GLU A 1071 -13.29 -51.78 -3.63
CA GLU A 1071 -13.69 -52.56 -4.80
C GLU A 1071 -15.22 -52.70 -4.92
N LEU A 1072 -15.93 -52.63 -3.79
CA LEU A 1072 -17.40 -52.69 -3.73
C LEU A 1072 -18.02 -51.42 -4.32
N ASP A 1073 -17.56 -50.26 -3.87
CA ASP A 1073 -18.13 -48.97 -4.28
C ASP A 1073 -17.45 -48.36 -5.51
N LYS A 1074 -16.35 -48.96 -5.98
CA LYS A 1074 -15.45 -48.42 -7.02
C LYS A 1074 -15.06 -46.95 -6.74
N LYS A 1075 -14.78 -46.63 -5.47
CA LYS A 1075 -14.40 -45.29 -5.00
C LYS A 1075 -13.21 -45.35 -4.03
N TRP A 1076 -12.48 -44.24 -3.92
CA TRP A 1076 -11.42 -44.10 -2.92
C TRP A 1076 -12.01 -43.75 -1.54
N LEU A 1077 -11.41 -44.31 -0.49
CA LEU A 1077 -11.75 -44.09 0.92
C LEU A 1077 -10.52 -43.65 1.70
N ASN A 1078 -10.75 -42.84 2.74
CA ASN A 1078 -9.74 -42.49 3.74
C ASN A 1078 -10.05 -43.24 5.04
N TRP A 1079 -9.42 -44.39 5.23
CA TRP A 1079 -9.70 -45.37 6.30
C TRP A 1079 -8.84 -45.18 7.56
N LYS A 1080 -7.85 -44.26 7.52
CA LYS A 1080 -6.81 -44.11 8.55
C LYS A 1080 -7.13 -43.07 9.64
N LEU A 1081 -8.37 -42.60 9.76
CA LEU A 1081 -8.71 -41.48 10.65
C LEU A 1081 -9.51 -41.88 11.89
N TYR A 1082 -10.37 -42.90 11.79
CA TYR A 1082 -11.28 -43.34 12.86
C TYR A 1082 -11.62 -44.82 12.69
N ASP A 1083 -11.98 -45.50 13.77
CA ASP A 1083 -12.64 -46.81 13.68
C ASP A 1083 -14.14 -46.68 13.40
N GLU A 1084 -14.83 -47.82 13.38
CA GLU A 1084 -16.28 -47.92 13.10
C GLU A 1084 -17.12 -47.21 14.18
N GLU A 1085 -16.58 -47.04 15.39
CA GLU A 1085 -17.20 -46.34 16.53
C GLU A 1085 -16.85 -44.85 16.60
N PHE A 1086 -16.12 -44.32 15.60
CA PHE A 1086 -15.60 -42.95 15.58
C PHE A 1086 -14.52 -42.63 16.64
N ASN A 1087 -13.90 -43.65 17.25
CA ASN A 1087 -12.73 -43.45 18.10
C ASN A 1087 -11.50 -43.14 17.23
N LYS A 1088 -10.59 -42.31 17.76
CA LYS A 1088 -9.38 -41.88 17.05
C LYS A 1088 -8.44 -43.07 16.83
N LYS A 1089 -8.39 -43.59 15.61
CA LYS A 1089 -7.26 -44.42 15.15
C LYS A 1089 -6.19 -43.48 14.64
N PHE A 1090 -5.21 -43.11 15.46
CA PHE A 1090 -3.98 -42.53 14.91
C PHE A 1090 -3.16 -43.67 14.31
N PRO A 1091 -2.83 -43.68 13.02
CA PRO A 1091 -1.76 -44.51 12.54
C PRO A 1091 -0.43 -43.81 12.86
N PRO A 1092 0.59 -44.50 13.42
CA PRO A 1092 1.96 -44.05 13.21
C PRO A 1092 2.23 -44.04 11.69
N LEU A 1093 3.12 -43.15 11.24
CA LEU A 1093 3.52 -43.06 9.84
C LEU A 1093 4.46 -44.23 9.45
N ASN A 1094 4.01 -45.49 9.61
CA ASN A 1094 4.42 -46.66 8.80
C ASN A 1094 3.55 -47.91 9.09
N PRO A 1095 3.26 -48.82 8.12
CA PRO A 1095 2.75 -50.16 8.38
C PRO A 1095 3.92 -51.15 8.46
N LYS A 1096 4.38 -51.43 9.67
CA LYS A 1096 5.05 -52.69 10.01
C LYS A 1096 4.62 -53.06 11.41
N MET A 1097 3.44 -53.64 11.51
CA MET A 1097 3.01 -54.47 12.63
C MET A 1097 1.80 -55.26 12.12
N ASP A 1098 2.10 -56.22 11.28
CA ASP A 1098 1.49 -57.55 11.31
C ASP A 1098 2.70 -58.48 11.08
N GLU A 1099 2.94 -59.40 12.00
CA GLU A 1099 4.16 -60.24 12.18
C GLU A 1099 5.28 -59.66 13.07
N MET A 1100 4.99 -59.46 14.36
CA MET A 1100 5.61 -60.15 15.51
C MET A 1100 4.84 -59.84 16.80
#